data_AF-A0A1Y4E2Q5-F1
#
_entry.id   AF-A0A1Y4E2Q5-F1
#
_cell.length_a   1.000
_cell.length_b   1.000
_cell.length_c   1.000
_cell.angle_alpha   90.00
_cell.angle_beta   90.00
_cell.angle_gamma   90.00
#
_symmetry.space_group_name_H-M   'P 1'
#
loop_
_entity.id
_entity.type
_entity.pdbx_description
1 polymer ?
#
loop_
_entity_poly.entity_id
_entity_poly.type
_entity_poly.pdbx_seq_one_letter_code
_entity_poly.pdbx_strand_id
1 'polypeptide(L)'
;MASKLEKDLKGKKSAKLKKAGKTPLGELARSERYDFSYTQNREISWLRFDDRVLSEAYDETVPLFERLKFAAIFQSNLDEFFMIRIGGLSDLATLKHQPVDNKSNLTPSEQIDLVFQALPPLIKRQNAIVEAIEAELERAGVKRLGAENLAGADRTFVERYFQSYVSPVISPLVIDPRHPFPNLRNGALYLVCALASADEENLIGLIEVPASMSRVVALPSSDDSYRYMLLEDVILTCLGSCFGSYEPLDRAVVRVTRNADIDPDGEGVEEDEDYRQHMKKILKKRLRLQPVALQVEGRLEPATLKSIRKSLGLASRAVLSYTTPLDLDYVYGIEGHLPEGVKRQLTFASFRPQASPMFTAGRSLREQVIEGDKLLFYPYESMNPLLDLMHEAAFDDDCISMKITLYRVAKQSRLCEALIDAAENGKEVTVLMELRARFDEQNNIEWAERLEEAGCTVIYGAEGFKVHSKICQITYREGMALTRITLLGTGNFNEKTARLYSDFMLMTAHPGIGEDANAFFRNLALGNLRGDYRYLGVAPAGLKPLIMNGLNREIERAIAGEPARVFFKMNSLTDREIIDKIAEASQAGVTVDMIIRGISCLVPGIAGKTENVHIRSIVGRFLEHARVYAFGVENDIVYLSSADMMTRNTEHRVEIAYPVLDPMCRALVEEYMQAQLRDNVKARALSSAGTWERVGRAPGAEDFNAQEFLLAQAYEHARHPKRAMASARAEAGVPAPEPAAAPAPKPEEQTEEQADENARAAFETALAETEARAQAAEAAQRRIAQATGAPQPAPAATARPAAQPAPAAAAQPAPEPAATAQPAPAETAVAAELIDPETGARAAATDSRATARAAQAAPRTTLAKRPAGRLRTGLALIGLGIKTLVRGNRPQA
;
A
#
# COMPACT_ATOMS: atom_id res chain seq x y z
N MET A 1 -2.32 -67.82 42.49
CA MET A 1 -1.07 -67.78 41.67
C MET A 1 -1.12 -66.56 40.77
N ALA A 2 -0.44 -65.45 41.12
CA ALA A 2 -0.59 -64.18 40.38
C ALA A 2 0.67 -63.28 40.38
N SER A 3 1.88 -63.86 40.46
CA SER A 3 3.14 -63.11 40.55
C SER A 3 4.27 -63.68 39.68
N LYS A 4 3.97 -64.64 38.80
CA LYS A 4 4.96 -65.34 37.96
C LYS A 4 4.87 -65.02 36.45
N LEU A 5 3.89 -64.22 36.02
CA LEU A 5 3.75 -63.82 34.61
C LEU A 5 4.40 -62.45 34.30
N GLU A 6 4.62 -61.59 35.30
CA GLU A 6 5.21 -60.25 35.11
C GLU A 6 6.74 -60.23 34.94
N LYS A 7 7.47 -61.27 35.37
CA LYS A 7 8.94 -61.25 35.36
C LYS A 7 9.56 -61.60 34.01
N ASP A 8 8.93 -62.46 33.21
CA ASP A 8 9.52 -62.92 31.94
C ASP A 8 9.39 -61.91 30.78
N LEU A 9 8.49 -60.92 30.91
CA LEU A 9 8.31 -59.84 29.92
C LEU A 9 9.31 -58.67 30.09
N LYS A 10 10.00 -58.56 31.23
CA LYS A 10 11.00 -57.49 31.49
C LYS A 10 12.45 -57.92 31.19
N GLY A 11 12.71 -59.18 30.84
CA GLY A 11 14.06 -59.74 30.71
C GLY A 11 14.72 -59.73 29.32
N LYS A 12 14.00 -59.45 28.22
CA LYS A 12 14.48 -59.73 26.84
C LYS A 12 14.34 -58.60 25.81
N LYS A 13 14.66 -57.34 26.17
CA LYS A 13 14.87 -56.25 25.18
C LYS A 13 16.15 -55.40 25.35
N SER A 14 17.08 -55.80 26.22
CA SER A 14 18.27 -55.00 26.57
C SER A 14 19.62 -55.59 26.12
N ALA A 15 19.71 -56.22 24.94
CA ALA A 15 20.98 -56.82 24.47
C ALA A 15 21.17 -56.96 22.94
N LYS A 16 20.54 -56.14 22.08
CA LYS A 16 20.88 -56.09 20.62
C LYS A 16 20.33 -54.85 19.88
N LEU A 17 20.81 -53.66 20.24
CA LEU A 17 20.56 -52.41 19.49
C LEU A 17 21.67 -51.36 19.76
N LYS A 18 22.92 -51.76 19.50
CA LYS A 18 24.06 -50.85 19.29
C LYS A 18 24.55 -51.03 17.86
N LYS A 19 25.00 -49.95 17.21
CA LYS A 19 25.28 -49.82 15.76
C LYS A 19 24.05 -49.87 14.83
N ALA A 20 23.20 -48.86 14.97
CA ALA A 20 22.63 -48.15 13.82
C ALA A 20 22.83 -46.65 14.10
N GLY A 21 23.25 -45.86 13.10
CA GLY A 21 23.76 -44.51 13.33
C GLY A 21 22.67 -43.49 13.64
N LYS A 22 22.54 -43.07 14.91
CA LYS A 22 22.06 -41.73 15.21
C LYS A 22 23.22 -40.75 14.98
N THR A 23 23.36 -40.26 13.75
CA THR A 23 23.97 -38.94 13.56
C THR A 23 23.03 -37.93 14.23
N PRO A 24 23.51 -37.05 15.12
CA PRO A 24 22.71 -35.90 15.51
C PRO A 24 22.35 -35.10 14.25
N LEU A 25 21.11 -34.61 14.14
CA LEU A 25 20.94 -33.35 13.39
C LEU A 25 21.80 -32.34 14.14
N GLY A 26 22.76 -31.75 13.44
CA GLY A 26 23.82 -30.98 14.09
C GLY A 26 23.24 -29.86 14.93
N GLU A 27 23.71 -29.74 16.17
CA GLU A 27 23.52 -28.54 16.98
C GLU A 27 24.28 -27.40 16.28
N LEU A 28 23.58 -26.73 15.35
CA LEU A 28 24.00 -25.45 14.80
C LEU A 28 24.17 -24.51 16.00
N ALA A 29 25.40 -24.03 16.21
CA ALA A 29 25.75 -23.26 17.38
C ALA A 29 24.81 -22.04 17.51
N ARG A 30 23.98 -22.06 18.56
CA ARG A 30 23.03 -20.99 18.85
C ARG A 30 23.81 -19.69 19.04
N SER A 31 23.30 -18.60 18.49
CA SER A 31 24.10 -17.38 18.41
C SER A 31 24.18 -16.69 19.77
N GLU A 32 25.37 -16.67 20.38
CA GLU A 32 25.69 -15.89 21.59
C GLU A 32 25.85 -14.39 21.29
N ARG A 33 25.74 -13.97 20.01
CA ARG A 33 25.98 -12.60 19.55
C ARG A 33 24.89 -11.60 19.97
N TYR A 34 23.68 -12.06 20.27
CA TYR A 34 22.51 -11.20 20.51
C TYR A 34 21.87 -11.49 21.86
N ASP A 35 21.46 -10.43 22.56
CA ASP A 35 20.70 -10.53 23.81
C ASP A 35 19.21 -10.69 23.47
N PHE A 36 18.64 -11.86 23.76
CA PHE A 36 17.24 -12.16 23.47
C PHE A 36 16.29 -11.83 24.64
N SER A 37 16.79 -11.30 25.76
CA SER A 37 15.97 -11.07 26.97
C SER A 37 14.88 -10.01 26.81
N TYR A 38 15.07 -9.05 25.89
CA TYR A 38 14.14 -7.98 25.57
C TYR A 38 13.56 -8.09 24.14
N THR A 39 13.65 -9.25 23.49
CA THR A 39 13.12 -9.45 22.13
C THR A 39 12.15 -10.63 22.02
N GLN A 40 11.17 -10.50 21.13
CA GLN A 40 10.14 -11.53 20.87
C GLN A 40 10.06 -11.92 19.39
N ASN A 41 9.58 -13.14 19.13
CA ASN A 41 9.41 -13.64 17.77
C ASN A 41 8.44 -12.77 16.96
N ARG A 42 8.87 -12.40 15.75
CA ARG A 42 8.13 -11.55 14.80
C ARG A 42 6.73 -12.08 14.50
N GLU A 43 6.59 -13.38 14.34
CA GLU A 43 5.39 -14.02 13.79
C GLU A 43 4.32 -14.20 14.86
N ILE A 44 4.72 -14.54 16.09
CA ILE A 44 3.83 -14.48 17.27
C ILE A 44 3.42 -13.04 17.59
N SER A 45 4.32 -12.06 17.41
CA SER A 45 4.00 -10.64 17.56
C SER A 45 3.02 -10.15 16.46
N TRP A 46 3.07 -10.73 15.25
CA TRP A 46 2.05 -10.50 14.22
C TRP A 46 0.70 -11.14 14.56
N LEU A 47 0.65 -12.40 15.01
CA LEU A 47 -0.60 -13.03 15.48
C LEU A 47 -1.22 -12.25 16.65
N ARG A 48 -0.40 -11.71 17.55
CA ARG A 48 -0.82 -10.81 18.64
C ARG A 48 -1.35 -9.46 18.13
N PHE A 49 -0.96 -8.99 16.94
CA PHE A 49 -1.58 -7.84 16.28
C PHE A 49 -2.96 -8.20 15.76
N ASP A 50 -3.07 -9.32 15.06
CA ASP A 50 -4.34 -9.70 14.44
C ASP A 50 -5.40 -10.07 15.49
N ASP A 51 -5.00 -10.65 16.63
CA ASP A 51 -5.88 -10.82 17.80
C ASP A 51 -6.39 -9.47 18.38
N ARG A 52 -5.66 -8.35 18.21
CA ARG A 52 -6.20 -7.02 18.53
C ARG A 52 -7.27 -6.57 17.53
N VAL A 53 -7.14 -6.92 16.24
CA VAL A 53 -8.18 -6.69 15.22
C VAL A 53 -9.43 -7.52 15.54
N LEU A 54 -9.27 -8.82 15.78
CA LEU A 54 -10.37 -9.71 16.19
C LEU A 54 -11.02 -9.27 17.51
N SER A 55 -10.26 -8.66 18.41
CA SER A 55 -10.80 -8.10 19.65
C SER A 55 -11.76 -6.92 19.44
N GLU A 56 -11.73 -6.22 18.31
CA GLU A 56 -12.72 -5.17 18.02
C GLU A 56 -14.08 -5.76 17.63
N ALA A 57 -14.14 -7.01 17.13
CA ALA A 57 -15.39 -7.75 16.97
C ALA A 57 -16.07 -8.11 18.32
N TYR A 58 -15.28 -8.13 19.41
CA TYR A 58 -15.72 -8.34 20.79
C TYR A 58 -16.04 -7.03 21.54
N ASP A 59 -15.82 -5.86 20.94
CA ASP A 59 -16.01 -4.58 21.63
C ASP A 59 -17.42 -4.05 21.35
N GLU A 60 -18.30 -4.09 22.35
CA GLU A 60 -19.70 -3.65 22.24
C GLU A 60 -19.85 -2.15 21.95
N THR A 61 -18.78 -1.35 22.05
CA THR A 61 -18.77 0.06 21.56
C THR A 61 -18.68 0.16 20.04
N VAL A 62 -18.35 -0.93 19.34
CA VAL A 62 -18.29 -1.02 17.89
C VAL A 62 -19.66 -1.47 17.36
N PRO A 63 -20.27 -0.77 16.39
CA PRO A 63 -21.57 -1.17 15.83
C PRO A 63 -21.56 -2.59 15.26
N LEU A 64 -22.68 -3.31 15.42
CA LEU A 64 -22.75 -4.77 15.23
C LEU A 64 -22.28 -5.28 13.86
N PHE A 65 -22.56 -4.55 12.78
CA PHE A 65 -22.12 -4.95 11.45
C PHE A 65 -20.63 -4.64 11.22
N GLU A 66 -20.10 -3.61 11.87
CA GLU A 66 -18.67 -3.31 11.88
C GLU A 66 -17.90 -4.35 12.71
N ARG A 67 -18.47 -4.87 13.81
CA ARG A 67 -17.94 -6.04 14.53
C ARG A 67 -17.78 -7.25 13.59
N LEU A 68 -18.72 -7.49 12.67
CA LEU A 68 -18.60 -8.54 11.66
C LEU A 68 -17.48 -8.24 10.64
N LYS A 69 -17.36 -6.98 10.18
CA LYS A 69 -16.23 -6.56 9.32
C LYS A 69 -14.88 -6.76 10.01
N PHE A 70 -14.74 -6.51 11.31
CA PHE A 70 -13.48 -6.78 12.03
C PHE A 70 -13.12 -8.27 12.05
N ALA A 71 -14.09 -9.17 12.15
CA ALA A 71 -13.85 -10.61 12.00
C ALA A 71 -13.43 -10.99 10.57
N ALA A 72 -14.00 -10.34 9.54
CA ALA A 72 -13.57 -10.52 8.14
C ALA A 72 -12.17 -9.97 7.87
N ILE A 73 -11.82 -8.80 8.41
CA ILE A 73 -10.48 -8.21 8.32
C ILE A 73 -9.45 -9.13 8.99
N PHE A 74 -9.76 -9.72 10.15
CA PHE A 74 -8.91 -10.73 10.79
C PHE A 74 -8.64 -11.93 9.88
N GLN A 75 -9.67 -12.55 9.29
CA GLN A 75 -9.47 -13.69 8.39
C GLN A 75 -8.71 -13.30 7.10
N SER A 76 -8.97 -12.12 6.53
CA SER A 76 -8.23 -11.61 5.37
C SER A 76 -6.75 -11.33 5.69
N ASN A 77 -6.46 -10.76 6.86
CA ASN A 77 -5.09 -10.55 7.35
C ASN A 77 -4.37 -11.90 7.54
N LEU A 78 -5.04 -12.87 8.17
CA LEU A 78 -4.51 -14.20 8.43
C LEU A 78 -4.21 -14.96 7.13
N ASP A 79 -5.06 -14.84 6.11
CA ASP A 79 -4.80 -15.40 4.79
C ASP A 79 -3.58 -14.74 4.12
N GLU A 80 -3.41 -13.41 4.14
CA GLU A 80 -2.19 -12.78 3.60
C GLU A 80 -0.95 -13.25 4.36
N PHE A 81 -1.00 -13.32 5.69
CA PHE A 81 0.10 -13.82 6.51
C PHE A 81 0.46 -15.28 6.20
N PHE A 82 -0.54 -16.13 5.92
CA PHE A 82 -0.29 -17.51 5.49
C PHE A 82 0.28 -17.60 4.07
N MET A 83 -0.32 -16.89 3.12
CA MET A 83 0.15 -16.84 1.72
C MET A 83 1.58 -16.32 1.62
N ILE A 84 1.89 -15.24 2.33
CA ILE A 84 3.16 -14.54 2.22
C ILE A 84 4.17 -15.05 3.24
N ARG A 85 3.89 -14.88 4.54
CA ARG A 85 4.92 -15.05 5.58
C ARG A 85 5.16 -16.51 5.92
N ILE A 86 4.09 -17.31 6.07
CA ILE A 86 4.24 -18.76 6.29
C ILE A 86 4.67 -19.46 4.99
N GLY A 87 4.25 -18.96 3.83
CA GLY A 87 4.79 -19.32 2.51
C GLY A 87 6.33 -19.22 2.44
N GLY A 88 6.89 -18.01 2.50
CA GLY A 88 8.35 -17.81 2.43
C GLY A 88 9.14 -18.47 3.58
N LEU A 89 8.55 -18.60 4.78
CA LEU A 89 9.17 -19.41 5.84
C LEU A 89 9.18 -20.91 5.51
N SER A 90 8.16 -21.44 4.82
CA SER A 90 8.12 -22.85 4.41
C SER A 90 9.19 -23.15 3.37
N ASP A 91 9.43 -22.24 2.42
CA ASP A 91 10.51 -22.37 1.45
C ASP A 91 11.88 -22.42 2.16
N LEU A 92 12.13 -21.47 3.09
CA LEU A 92 13.34 -21.46 3.93
C LEU A 92 13.47 -22.71 4.81
N ALA A 93 12.36 -23.34 5.21
CA ALA A 93 12.36 -24.58 5.97
C ALA A 93 12.79 -25.80 5.14
N THR A 94 12.77 -25.73 3.80
CA THR A 94 13.33 -26.79 2.93
C THR A 94 14.86 -26.81 2.92
N LEU A 95 15.51 -25.73 3.34
CA LEU A 95 16.97 -25.60 3.32
C LEU A 95 17.64 -26.56 4.32
N LYS A 96 18.65 -27.30 3.84
CA LYS A 96 19.49 -28.20 4.66
C LYS A 96 20.15 -27.48 5.85
N HIS A 97 20.46 -26.20 5.68
CA HIS A 97 21.00 -25.31 6.71
C HIS A 97 20.08 -24.10 6.81
N GLN A 98 19.06 -24.20 7.67
CA GLN A 98 18.08 -23.12 7.83
C GLN A 98 18.73 -21.92 8.56
N PRO A 99 18.45 -20.67 8.13
CA PRO A 99 18.90 -19.48 8.85
C PRO A 99 18.19 -19.36 10.20
N VAL A 100 18.84 -18.75 11.19
CA VAL A 100 18.26 -18.52 12.54
C VAL A 100 17.89 -17.05 12.68
N ASP A 101 16.67 -16.74 13.13
CA ASP A 101 16.22 -15.35 13.28
C ASP A 101 16.86 -14.65 14.50
N ASN A 102 17.36 -13.43 14.31
CA ASN A 102 18.10 -12.65 15.30
C ASN A 102 17.25 -11.90 16.36
N LYS A 103 15.92 -12.13 16.43
CA LYS A 103 15.02 -11.62 17.48
C LYS A 103 14.45 -12.74 18.35
N SER A 104 14.47 -13.99 17.89
CA SER A 104 14.01 -15.14 18.69
C SER A 104 14.94 -16.34 18.78
N ASN A 105 16.07 -16.36 18.06
CA ASN A 105 17.01 -17.50 18.01
C ASN A 105 16.37 -18.81 17.51
N LEU A 106 15.36 -18.70 16.62
CA LEU A 106 14.58 -19.81 16.08
C LEU A 106 14.80 -19.98 14.57
N THR A 107 14.84 -21.24 14.12
CA THR A 107 14.79 -21.62 12.70
C THR A 107 13.39 -21.42 12.09
N PRO A 108 13.27 -21.26 10.75
CA PRO A 108 12.00 -21.29 10.03
C PRO A 108 11.06 -22.44 10.44
N SER A 109 11.56 -23.68 10.57
CA SER A 109 10.73 -24.79 11.05
C SER A 109 10.18 -24.53 12.45
N GLU A 110 11.02 -24.13 13.42
CA GLU A 110 10.55 -23.83 14.78
C GLU A 110 9.55 -22.66 14.81
N GLN A 111 9.71 -21.64 13.96
CA GLN A 111 8.77 -20.52 13.87
C GLN A 111 7.40 -20.95 13.30
N ILE A 112 7.38 -21.82 12.29
CA ILE A 112 6.15 -22.41 11.75
C ILE A 112 5.50 -23.33 12.81
N ASP A 113 6.28 -24.06 13.59
CA ASP A 113 5.82 -24.86 14.73
C ASP A 113 5.15 -23.99 15.81
N LEU A 114 5.75 -22.85 16.19
CA LEU A 114 5.14 -21.91 17.12
C LEU A 114 3.84 -21.29 16.57
N VAL A 115 3.80 -20.91 15.29
CA VAL A 115 2.59 -20.37 14.65
C VAL A 115 1.44 -21.37 14.70
N PHE A 116 1.64 -22.61 14.23
CA PHE A 116 0.57 -23.62 14.25
C PHE A 116 0.13 -24.04 15.66
N GLN A 117 0.97 -23.85 16.69
CA GLN A 117 0.57 -24.02 18.09
C GLN A 117 -0.32 -22.88 18.62
N ALA A 118 -0.16 -21.66 18.08
CA ALA A 118 -0.91 -20.48 18.51
C ALA A 118 -2.29 -20.29 17.83
N LEU A 119 -2.52 -20.92 16.68
CA LEU A 119 -3.78 -20.75 15.91
C LEU A 119 -5.06 -21.32 16.58
N PRO A 120 -5.07 -22.51 17.20
CA PRO A 120 -6.32 -23.12 17.68
C PRO A 120 -7.18 -22.24 18.62
N PRO A 121 -6.64 -21.50 19.60
CA PRO A 121 -7.45 -20.57 20.40
C PRO A 121 -7.95 -19.37 19.58
N LEU A 122 -7.18 -18.87 18.60
CA LEU A 122 -7.58 -17.74 17.73
C LEU A 122 -8.73 -18.13 16.80
N ILE A 123 -8.66 -19.31 16.17
CA ILE A 123 -9.72 -19.84 15.30
C ILE A 123 -10.99 -20.11 16.12
N LYS A 124 -10.86 -20.72 17.31
CA LYS A 124 -12.01 -20.89 18.22
C LYS A 124 -12.64 -19.54 18.61
N ARG A 125 -11.81 -18.51 18.82
CA ARG A 125 -12.27 -17.15 19.12
C ARG A 125 -12.99 -16.51 17.94
N GLN A 126 -12.48 -16.67 16.71
CA GLN A 126 -13.14 -16.20 15.49
C GLN A 126 -14.51 -16.85 15.30
N ASN A 127 -14.60 -18.17 15.35
CA ASN A 127 -15.87 -18.89 15.20
C ASN A 127 -16.90 -18.39 16.21
N ALA A 128 -16.54 -18.35 17.49
CA ALA A 128 -17.45 -17.99 18.57
C ALA A 128 -17.99 -16.55 18.48
N ILE A 129 -17.21 -15.58 17.96
CA ILE A 129 -17.69 -14.21 17.80
C ILE A 129 -18.51 -14.02 16.51
N VAL A 130 -18.17 -14.74 15.43
CA VAL A 130 -18.99 -14.74 14.19
C VAL A 130 -20.35 -15.40 14.46
N GLU A 131 -20.40 -16.55 15.14
CA GLU A 131 -21.64 -17.19 15.58
C GLU A 131 -22.51 -16.27 16.45
N ALA A 132 -21.89 -15.55 17.40
CA ALA A 132 -22.60 -14.59 18.25
C ALA A 132 -23.14 -13.38 17.46
N ILE A 133 -22.33 -12.81 16.56
CA ILE A 133 -22.73 -11.67 15.73
C ILE A 133 -23.82 -12.05 14.74
N GLU A 134 -23.74 -13.21 14.07
CA GLU A 134 -24.82 -13.69 13.19
C GLU A 134 -26.15 -13.86 13.96
N ALA A 135 -26.10 -14.36 15.21
CA ALA A 135 -27.28 -14.49 16.06
C ALA A 135 -27.80 -13.15 16.63
N GLU A 136 -26.95 -12.13 16.77
CA GLU A 136 -27.38 -10.75 17.05
C GLU A 136 -28.00 -10.09 15.81
N LEU A 137 -27.40 -10.30 14.62
CA LEU A 137 -27.87 -9.76 13.35
C LEU A 137 -29.24 -10.32 12.94
N GLU A 138 -29.52 -11.60 13.21
CA GLU A 138 -30.84 -12.19 12.99
C GLU A 138 -31.94 -11.43 13.76
N ARG A 139 -31.66 -11.03 15.01
CA ARG A 139 -32.60 -10.23 15.84
C ARG A 139 -32.80 -8.81 15.30
N ALA A 140 -31.80 -8.28 14.58
CA ALA A 140 -31.88 -7.01 13.86
C ALA A 140 -32.46 -7.14 12.43
N GLY A 141 -33.02 -8.30 12.06
CA GLY A 141 -33.67 -8.53 10.76
C GLY A 141 -32.73 -8.95 9.63
N VAL A 142 -31.45 -9.21 9.91
CA VAL A 142 -30.42 -9.59 8.92
C VAL A 142 -30.04 -11.04 9.13
N LYS A 143 -30.65 -11.97 8.37
CA LYS A 143 -30.53 -13.42 8.61
C LYS A 143 -29.81 -14.16 7.47
N ARG A 144 -28.69 -14.82 7.82
CA ARG A 144 -28.14 -15.93 7.02
C ARG A 144 -28.97 -17.19 7.29
N LEU A 145 -29.26 -17.96 6.24
CA LEU A 145 -29.94 -19.24 6.31
C LEU A 145 -28.98 -20.35 5.85
N GLY A 146 -28.79 -21.37 6.68
CA GLY A 146 -28.13 -22.63 6.33
C GLY A 146 -29.12 -23.71 5.89
N ALA A 147 -28.60 -24.86 5.46
CA ALA A 147 -29.39 -25.94 4.86
C ALA A 147 -30.42 -26.55 5.84
N GLU A 148 -30.06 -26.64 7.12
CA GLU A 148 -30.91 -27.07 8.24
C GLU A 148 -32.07 -26.13 8.57
N ASN A 149 -31.98 -24.86 8.16
CA ASN A 149 -33.03 -23.84 8.36
C ASN A 149 -33.98 -23.68 7.15
N LEU A 150 -33.79 -24.41 6.04
CA LEU A 150 -34.65 -24.31 4.85
C LEU A 150 -35.95 -25.12 4.98
N ALA A 151 -37.08 -24.41 5.04
CA ALA A 151 -38.43 -24.99 5.06
C ALA A 151 -39.35 -24.38 4.00
N GLY A 152 -40.35 -25.16 3.57
CA GLY A 152 -41.44 -24.68 2.70
C GLY A 152 -40.98 -23.91 1.46
N ALA A 153 -41.46 -22.67 1.32
CA ALA A 153 -41.21 -21.83 0.16
C ALA A 153 -39.72 -21.49 -0.06
N ASP A 154 -38.93 -21.33 1.02
CA ASP A 154 -37.50 -21.03 0.91
C ASP A 154 -36.75 -22.21 0.28
N ARG A 155 -37.09 -23.43 0.69
CA ARG A 155 -36.52 -24.65 0.10
C ARG A 155 -36.88 -24.77 -1.39
N THR A 156 -38.14 -24.55 -1.75
CA THR A 156 -38.58 -24.55 -3.16
C THR A 156 -37.92 -23.44 -3.99
N PHE A 157 -37.61 -22.29 -3.39
CA PHE A 157 -36.83 -21.23 -4.04
C PHE A 157 -35.39 -21.68 -4.28
N VAL A 158 -34.70 -22.21 -3.25
CA VAL A 158 -33.30 -22.66 -3.35
C VAL A 158 -33.15 -23.81 -4.34
N GLU A 159 -34.01 -24.82 -4.30
CA GLU A 159 -33.98 -25.94 -5.25
C GLU A 159 -34.21 -25.46 -6.70
N ARG A 160 -35.13 -24.51 -6.93
CA ARG A 160 -35.36 -23.91 -8.26
C ARG A 160 -34.19 -23.05 -8.71
N TYR A 161 -33.62 -22.23 -7.82
CA TYR A 161 -32.48 -21.37 -8.11
C TYR A 161 -31.25 -22.22 -8.47
N PHE A 162 -30.99 -23.28 -7.70
CA PHE A 162 -29.95 -24.26 -7.99
C PHE A 162 -30.12 -24.87 -9.38
N GLN A 163 -31.28 -25.48 -9.68
CA GLN A 163 -31.52 -26.13 -10.97
C GLN A 163 -31.47 -25.17 -12.16
N SER A 164 -31.92 -23.92 -11.98
CA SER A 164 -32.04 -22.94 -13.09
C SER A 164 -30.76 -22.15 -13.36
N TYR A 165 -29.93 -21.90 -12.33
CA TYR A 165 -28.80 -20.97 -12.41
C TYR A 165 -27.45 -21.53 -11.93
N VAL A 166 -27.42 -22.48 -10.99
CA VAL A 166 -26.18 -22.98 -10.39
C VAL A 166 -25.74 -24.30 -11.02
N SER A 167 -26.65 -25.26 -11.13
CA SER A 167 -26.40 -26.59 -11.72
C SER A 167 -25.86 -26.56 -13.16
N PRO A 168 -26.24 -25.59 -14.03
CA PRO A 168 -25.65 -25.48 -15.38
C PRO A 168 -24.24 -24.86 -15.41
N VAL A 169 -23.72 -24.36 -14.28
CA VAL A 169 -22.45 -23.63 -14.18
C VAL A 169 -21.38 -24.43 -13.41
N ILE A 170 -21.79 -25.22 -12.42
CA ILE A 170 -20.88 -26.09 -11.66
C ILE A 170 -20.46 -27.32 -12.48
N SER A 171 -19.28 -27.86 -12.18
CA SER A 171 -18.76 -29.10 -12.77
C SER A 171 -18.33 -30.06 -11.65
N PRO A 172 -19.21 -30.99 -11.22
CA PRO A 172 -18.87 -32.01 -10.23
C PRO A 172 -17.81 -32.98 -10.75
N LEU A 173 -16.83 -33.31 -9.91
CA LEU A 173 -15.73 -34.22 -10.22
C LEU A 173 -15.74 -35.39 -9.24
N VAL A 174 -15.56 -36.61 -9.76
CA VAL A 174 -15.28 -37.82 -8.98
C VAL A 174 -13.78 -38.08 -9.04
N ILE A 175 -13.15 -38.23 -7.88
CA ILE A 175 -11.72 -38.50 -7.74
C ILE A 175 -11.53 -39.96 -7.35
N ASP A 176 -10.73 -40.67 -8.16
CA ASP A 176 -10.49 -42.10 -8.10
C ASP A 176 -9.04 -42.43 -8.55
N PRO A 177 -8.57 -43.69 -8.54
CA PRO A 177 -7.20 -44.03 -8.94
C PRO A 177 -6.83 -43.72 -10.41
N ARG A 178 -7.81 -43.49 -11.29
CA ARG A 178 -7.67 -43.08 -12.70
C ARG A 178 -7.87 -41.57 -12.87
N HIS A 179 -8.71 -40.93 -12.04
CA HIS A 179 -8.97 -39.50 -12.01
C HIS A 179 -8.25 -38.82 -10.82
N PRO A 180 -6.98 -38.38 -10.97
CA PRO A 180 -6.18 -37.89 -9.85
C PRO A 180 -6.71 -36.59 -9.25
N PHE A 181 -6.45 -36.40 -7.96
CA PHE A 181 -6.87 -35.23 -7.20
C PHE A 181 -6.36 -33.91 -7.83
N PRO A 182 -7.24 -32.95 -8.17
CA PRO A 182 -6.88 -31.79 -8.97
C PRO A 182 -6.15 -30.70 -8.16
N ASN A 183 -5.46 -29.82 -8.87
CA ASN A 183 -4.75 -28.70 -8.28
C ASN A 183 -5.72 -27.56 -7.88
N LEU A 184 -6.30 -27.66 -6.69
CA LEU A 184 -7.25 -26.68 -6.13
C LEU A 184 -6.68 -25.25 -6.17
N ARG A 185 -7.46 -24.27 -6.67
CA ARG A 185 -7.05 -22.87 -6.79
C ARG A 185 -6.83 -22.22 -5.42
N ASN A 186 -5.87 -21.30 -5.32
CA ASN A 186 -5.57 -20.58 -4.08
C ASN A 186 -6.79 -19.75 -3.62
N GLY A 187 -7.16 -19.87 -2.34
CA GLY A 187 -8.25 -19.10 -1.72
C GLY A 187 -9.67 -19.44 -2.20
N ALA A 188 -9.82 -20.30 -3.22
CA ALA A 188 -11.13 -20.70 -3.73
C ALA A 188 -11.81 -21.74 -2.81
N LEU A 189 -13.14 -21.65 -2.76
CA LEU A 189 -14.00 -22.56 -1.99
C LEU A 189 -14.35 -23.79 -2.83
N TYR A 190 -14.23 -24.95 -2.21
CA TYR A 190 -14.61 -26.24 -2.79
C TYR A 190 -15.50 -27.01 -1.82
N LEU A 191 -16.60 -27.57 -2.30
CA LEU A 191 -17.34 -28.60 -1.57
C LEU A 191 -16.64 -29.94 -1.80
N VAL A 192 -16.48 -30.71 -0.73
CA VAL A 192 -15.90 -32.05 -0.76
C VAL A 192 -16.79 -33.02 0.00
N CYS A 193 -16.97 -34.22 -0.53
CA CYS A 193 -17.63 -35.33 0.16
C CYS A 193 -16.97 -36.67 -0.15
N ALA A 194 -17.14 -37.69 0.70
CA ALA A 194 -16.95 -39.06 0.23
C ALA A 194 -18.18 -39.49 -0.59
N LEU A 195 -17.98 -40.42 -1.53
CA LEU A 195 -19.04 -40.99 -2.35
C LEU A 195 -19.19 -42.49 -2.06
N ALA A 196 -20.43 -42.94 -1.82
CA ALA A 196 -20.72 -44.35 -1.68
C ALA A 196 -20.61 -45.08 -3.03
N SER A 197 -19.96 -46.24 -3.04
CA SER A 197 -19.86 -47.15 -4.18
C SER A 197 -19.77 -48.58 -3.66
N ALA A 198 -20.29 -49.54 -4.43
CA ALA A 198 -20.18 -50.96 -4.12
C ALA A 198 -18.86 -51.58 -4.62
N ASP A 199 -18.24 -50.97 -5.64
CA ASP A 199 -17.14 -51.57 -6.41
C ASP A 199 -15.79 -50.87 -6.21
N GLU A 200 -15.76 -49.60 -5.76
CA GLU A 200 -14.52 -48.82 -5.59
C GLU A 200 -14.52 -48.05 -4.25
N GLU A 201 -13.50 -48.28 -3.41
CA GLU A 201 -13.37 -47.63 -2.09
C GLU A 201 -12.71 -46.25 -2.16
N ASN A 202 -13.01 -45.38 -1.18
CA ASN A 202 -12.39 -44.07 -0.96
C ASN A 202 -12.58 -43.05 -2.11
N LEU A 203 -13.68 -43.17 -2.88
CA LEU A 203 -14.09 -42.15 -3.86
C LEU A 203 -14.37 -40.80 -3.19
N ILE A 204 -13.89 -39.72 -3.79
CA ILE A 204 -14.10 -38.36 -3.29
C ILE A 204 -14.83 -37.53 -4.35
N GLY A 205 -15.97 -36.96 -3.98
CA GLY A 205 -16.69 -35.97 -4.76
C GLY A 205 -16.16 -34.57 -4.49
N LEU A 206 -15.98 -33.77 -5.53
CA LEU A 206 -15.48 -32.39 -5.47
C LEU A 206 -16.32 -31.47 -6.35
N ILE A 207 -16.71 -30.30 -5.84
CA ILE A 207 -17.38 -29.24 -6.62
C ILE A 207 -16.71 -27.90 -6.29
N GLU A 208 -16.31 -27.12 -7.29
CA GLU A 208 -15.81 -25.76 -7.09
C GLU A 208 -16.96 -24.75 -7.01
N VAL A 209 -16.91 -23.81 -6.05
CA VAL A 209 -17.86 -22.70 -5.95
C VAL A 209 -17.54 -21.68 -7.06
N PRO A 210 -18.47 -21.39 -7.99
CA PRO A 210 -18.14 -20.62 -9.20
C PRO A 210 -18.05 -19.12 -8.92
N ALA A 211 -16.82 -18.60 -8.89
CA ALA A 211 -16.50 -17.17 -8.72
C ALA A 211 -17.05 -16.23 -9.82
N SER A 212 -17.73 -16.76 -10.84
CA SER A 212 -18.51 -16.00 -11.83
C SER A 212 -19.92 -15.64 -11.36
N MET A 213 -20.37 -16.17 -10.22
CA MET A 213 -21.69 -15.93 -9.63
C MET A 213 -21.59 -15.10 -8.35
N SER A 214 -22.70 -14.45 -7.95
CA SER A 214 -22.79 -13.84 -6.63
C SER A 214 -22.72 -14.93 -5.55
N ARG A 215 -21.72 -14.84 -4.66
CA ARG A 215 -21.59 -15.74 -3.51
C ARG A 215 -22.71 -15.52 -2.48
N VAL A 216 -23.29 -14.32 -2.43
CA VAL A 216 -24.50 -14.02 -1.66
C VAL A 216 -25.73 -14.27 -2.54
N VAL A 217 -26.62 -15.18 -2.13
CA VAL A 217 -27.91 -15.43 -2.77
C VAL A 217 -29.01 -14.82 -1.89
N ALA A 218 -29.60 -13.72 -2.34
CA ALA A 218 -30.72 -13.09 -1.65
C ALA A 218 -31.99 -13.95 -1.73
N LEU A 219 -32.72 -14.02 -0.62
CA LEU A 219 -33.95 -14.80 -0.46
C LEU A 219 -35.16 -13.87 -0.25
N PRO A 220 -36.39 -14.30 -0.60
CA PRO A 220 -37.59 -13.50 -0.37
C PRO A 220 -37.72 -13.04 1.09
N SER A 221 -37.86 -11.73 1.27
CA SER A 221 -37.88 -11.04 2.58
C SER A 221 -38.85 -9.85 2.53
N SER A 222 -39.27 -9.35 3.70
CA SER A 222 -40.01 -8.08 3.82
C SER A 222 -39.05 -6.89 3.89
N ASP A 223 -39.50 -5.70 3.49
CA ASP A 223 -38.68 -4.49 3.33
C ASP A 223 -37.78 -4.13 4.54
N ASP A 224 -38.24 -4.39 5.76
CA ASP A 224 -37.50 -4.17 7.02
C ASP A 224 -36.47 -5.29 7.36
N SER A 225 -36.25 -6.25 6.45
CA SER A 225 -35.42 -7.44 6.70
C SER A 225 -34.58 -7.82 5.48
N TYR A 226 -33.42 -8.44 5.71
CA TYR A 226 -32.60 -9.02 4.65
C TYR A 226 -32.31 -10.49 4.95
N ARG A 227 -32.80 -11.38 4.08
CA ARG A 227 -32.60 -12.84 4.18
C ARG A 227 -31.69 -13.29 3.05
N TYR A 228 -30.67 -14.08 3.35
CA TYR A 228 -29.72 -14.59 2.36
C TYR A 228 -29.18 -15.97 2.71
N MET A 229 -28.62 -16.66 1.72
CA MET A 229 -27.87 -17.90 1.86
C MET A 229 -26.56 -17.77 1.05
N LEU A 230 -25.50 -18.46 1.45
CA LEU A 230 -24.25 -18.47 0.68
C LEU A 230 -24.33 -19.49 -0.47
N LEU A 231 -23.59 -19.26 -1.55
CA LEU A 231 -23.64 -20.12 -2.74
C LEU A 231 -23.16 -21.55 -2.45
N GLU A 232 -22.18 -21.70 -1.56
CA GLU A 232 -21.76 -22.97 -1.00
C GLU A 232 -22.88 -23.68 -0.20
N ASP A 233 -23.67 -22.97 0.60
CA ASP A 233 -24.82 -23.51 1.33
C ASP A 233 -25.94 -23.98 0.37
N VAL A 234 -26.15 -23.25 -0.74
CA VAL A 234 -27.08 -23.65 -1.82
C VAL A 234 -26.63 -24.96 -2.47
N ILE A 235 -25.34 -25.10 -2.81
CA ILE A 235 -24.82 -26.33 -3.44
C ILE A 235 -24.80 -27.48 -2.42
N LEU A 236 -24.46 -27.22 -1.14
CA LEU A 236 -24.52 -28.22 -0.06
C LEU A 236 -25.95 -28.74 0.14
N THR A 237 -26.95 -27.87 0.08
CA THR A 237 -28.37 -28.23 0.16
C THR A 237 -28.76 -29.19 -0.96
N CYS A 238 -28.30 -28.93 -2.19
CA CYS A 238 -28.67 -29.71 -3.38
C CYS A 238 -27.68 -30.85 -3.73
N LEU A 239 -26.68 -31.11 -2.88
CA LEU A 239 -25.52 -31.97 -3.16
C LEU A 239 -25.86 -33.38 -3.65
N GLY A 240 -26.94 -33.98 -3.14
CA GLY A 240 -27.43 -35.31 -3.56
C GLY A 240 -27.88 -35.38 -5.03
N SER A 241 -28.05 -34.25 -5.72
CA SER A 241 -28.35 -34.20 -7.16
C SER A 241 -27.11 -33.99 -8.04
N CYS A 242 -25.93 -33.74 -7.45
CA CYS A 242 -24.73 -33.35 -8.19
C CYS A 242 -23.93 -34.52 -8.78
N PHE A 243 -23.97 -35.71 -8.16
CA PHE A 243 -23.07 -36.83 -8.50
C PHE A 243 -23.78 -38.00 -9.21
N GLY A 244 -24.95 -37.77 -9.82
CA GLY A 244 -25.66 -38.76 -10.62
C GLY A 244 -26.13 -39.96 -9.80
N SER A 245 -25.47 -41.10 -9.94
CA SER A 245 -25.78 -42.36 -9.22
C SER A 245 -24.99 -42.55 -7.92
N TYR A 246 -23.99 -41.71 -7.62
CA TYR A 246 -23.21 -41.80 -6.39
C TYR A 246 -23.91 -41.04 -5.24
N GLU A 247 -24.07 -41.69 -4.09
CA GLU A 247 -24.62 -41.06 -2.88
C GLU A 247 -23.50 -40.34 -2.10
N PRO A 248 -23.60 -39.01 -1.87
CA PRO A 248 -22.63 -38.27 -1.06
C PRO A 248 -22.86 -38.48 0.44
N LEU A 249 -21.80 -38.80 1.18
CA LEU A 249 -21.84 -39.18 2.60
C LEU A 249 -21.46 -38.01 3.53
N ASP A 250 -20.28 -38.07 4.17
CA ASP A 250 -19.67 -36.95 4.87
C ASP A 250 -19.38 -35.79 3.90
N ARG A 251 -19.59 -34.55 4.33
CA ARG A 251 -19.46 -33.35 3.49
C ARG A 251 -18.90 -32.16 4.26
N ALA A 252 -18.07 -31.38 3.58
CA ALA A 252 -17.43 -30.18 4.10
C ALA A 252 -17.23 -29.14 2.99
N VAL A 253 -17.10 -27.87 3.37
CA VAL A 253 -16.43 -26.88 2.52
C VAL A 253 -14.94 -26.91 2.87
N VAL A 254 -14.07 -26.79 1.88
CA VAL A 254 -12.63 -26.68 2.05
C VAL A 254 -12.07 -25.50 1.25
N ARG A 255 -11.00 -24.91 1.77
CA ARG A 255 -10.29 -23.78 1.14
C ARG A 255 -8.80 -23.98 1.32
N VAL A 256 -8.03 -23.83 0.23
CA VAL A 256 -6.57 -24.06 0.24
C VAL A 256 -5.84 -22.73 0.16
N THR A 257 -5.06 -22.42 1.19
CA THR A 257 -4.11 -21.30 1.16
C THR A 257 -2.76 -21.82 0.67
N ARG A 258 -2.22 -21.20 -0.39
CA ARG A 258 -0.94 -21.50 -1.01
C ARG A 258 0.05 -20.38 -0.76
N ASN A 259 1.35 -20.69 -0.85
CA ASN A 259 2.40 -19.69 -0.90
C ASN A 259 2.10 -18.70 -2.05
N ALA A 260 2.38 -17.42 -1.87
CA ALA A 260 2.26 -16.36 -2.88
C ALA A 260 3.48 -15.41 -2.91
N ASP A 261 4.50 -15.68 -2.09
CA ASP A 261 5.75 -14.91 -1.99
C ASP A 261 6.77 -15.43 -3.01
N ILE A 262 6.49 -15.18 -4.30
CA ILE A 262 7.48 -15.37 -5.36
C ILE A 262 8.51 -14.25 -5.27
N ASP A 263 9.79 -14.60 -5.31
CA ASP A 263 10.86 -13.67 -5.64
C ASP A 263 10.94 -13.49 -7.18
N PRO A 264 10.58 -12.32 -7.73
CA PRO A 264 10.60 -12.08 -9.18
C PRO A 264 12.00 -11.81 -9.73
N ASP A 265 12.96 -11.46 -8.86
CA ASP A 265 14.33 -11.13 -9.25
C ASP A 265 15.17 -12.43 -9.34
N GLY A 266 14.92 -13.39 -8.44
CA GLY A 266 15.63 -14.67 -8.37
C GLY A 266 15.45 -15.66 -9.53
N GLU A 267 14.54 -15.40 -10.49
CA GLU A 267 14.43 -16.19 -11.73
C GLU A 267 15.31 -15.63 -12.88
N GLY A 268 15.86 -14.43 -12.73
CA GLY A 268 16.53 -13.68 -13.80
C GLY A 268 15.55 -13.08 -14.81
N VAL A 269 16.00 -12.04 -15.53
CA VAL A 269 15.31 -11.49 -16.71
C VAL A 269 16.04 -12.01 -17.95
N GLU A 270 15.31 -12.54 -18.93
CA GLU A 270 15.89 -12.89 -20.23
C GLU A 270 16.36 -11.60 -20.94
N GLU A 271 17.55 -11.57 -21.56
CA GLU A 271 18.19 -10.31 -22.01
C GLU A 271 17.35 -9.48 -23.01
N ASP A 272 16.40 -10.12 -23.71
CA ASP A 272 15.46 -9.50 -24.66
C ASP A 272 14.05 -9.21 -24.06
N GLU A 273 13.78 -9.49 -22.78
CA GLU A 273 12.43 -9.37 -22.20
C GLU A 273 12.15 -8.02 -21.49
N ASP A 274 11.09 -7.32 -21.94
CA ASP A 274 10.48 -6.20 -21.21
C ASP A 274 10.05 -6.66 -19.81
N TYR A 275 10.50 -5.94 -18.79
CA TYR A 275 10.21 -6.19 -17.37
C TYR A 275 8.70 -6.36 -17.05
N ARG A 276 7.81 -5.69 -17.80
CA ARG A 276 6.35 -5.88 -17.72
C ARG A 276 5.91 -7.27 -18.20
N GLN A 277 6.54 -7.80 -19.24
CA GLN A 277 6.27 -9.14 -19.76
C GLN A 277 6.76 -10.22 -18.78
N HIS A 278 7.95 -10.04 -18.19
CA HIS A 278 8.46 -10.88 -17.11
C HIS A 278 7.48 -10.93 -15.93
N MET A 279 6.99 -9.78 -15.48
CA MET A 279 5.95 -9.71 -14.43
C MET A 279 4.66 -10.43 -14.84
N LYS A 280 4.20 -10.28 -16.09
CA LYS A 280 3.05 -11.02 -16.66
C LYS A 280 3.30 -12.54 -16.78
N LYS A 281 4.55 -13.02 -16.90
CA LYS A 281 4.93 -14.44 -16.78
C LYS A 281 4.83 -14.91 -15.32
N ILE A 282 5.45 -14.19 -14.39
CA ILE A 282 5.52 -14.52 -12.95
C ILE A 282 4.13 -14.60 -12.31
N LEU A 283 3.24 -13.64 -12.59
CA LEU A 283 1.87 -13.65 -12.04
C LEU A 283 1.10 -14.93 -12.38
N LYS A 284 1.36 -15.56 -13.54
CA LYS A 284 0.74 -16.84 -13.94
C LYS A 284 1.30 -18.04 -13.17
N LYS A 285 2.57 -17.98 -12.71
CA LYS A 285 3.18 -19.02 -11.86
C LYS A 285 2.52 -19.07 -10.46
N ARG A 286 2.04 -17.94 -9.95
CA ARG A 286 1.40 -17.80 -8.62
C ARG A 286 0.23 -18.78 -8.39
N LEU A 287 -0.48 -19.18 -9.44
CA LEU A 287 -1.60 -20.14 -9.39
C LEU A 287 -1.18 -21.61 -9.15
N ARG A 288 0.13 -21.93 -9.15
CA ARG A 288 0.67 -23.31 -9.02
C ARG A 288 1.57 -23.52 -7.80
N LEU A 289 1.68 -22.52 -6.92
CA LEU A 289 2.57 -22.57 -5.75
C LEU A 289 2.13 -23.57 -4.67
N GLN A 290 3.05 -23.92 -3.77
CA GLN A 290 2.85 -24.98 -2.78
C GLN A 290 1.71 -24.65 -1.80
N PRO A 291 0.84 -25.62 -1.44
CA PRO A 291 -0.10 -25.48 -0.33
C PRO A 291 0.61 -25.23 1.01
N VAL A 292 0.06 -24.32 1.81
CA VAL A 292 0.57 -23.97 3.14
C VAL A 292 -0.44 -24.33 4.24
N ALA A 293 -1.74 -24.18 3.96
CA ALA A 293 -2.82 -24.59 4.86
C ALA A 293 -4.06 -25.09 4.11
N LEU A 294 -4.82 -25.97 4.76
CA LEU A 294 -6.14 -26.46 4.35
C LEU A 294 -7.15 -26.05 5.44
N GLN A 295 -8.00 -25.08 5.13
CA GLN A 295 -9.14 -24.71 5.97
C GLN A 295 -10.32 -25.66 5.64
N VAL A 296 -11.07 -26.09 6.66
CA VAL A 296 -12.18 -27.06 6.55
C VAL A 296 -13.34 -26.63 7.43
N GLU A 297 -14.54 -26.53 6.85
CA GLU A 297 -15.81 -26.21 7.53
C GLU A 297 -16.76 -27.39 7.41
N GLY A 298 -17.40 -27.78 8.53
CA GLY A 298 -18.15 -29.03 8.62
C GLY A 298 -17.26 -30.21 8.98
N ARG A 299 -17.60 -31.43 8.51
CA ARG A 299 -16.91 -32.67 8.90
C ARG A 299 -16.74 -33.62 7.72
N LEU A 300 -15.50 -34.03 7.51
CA LEU A 300 -15.12 -35.20 6.72
C LEU A 300 -14.66 -36.33 7.63
N GLU A 301 -14.79 -37.57 7.18
CA GLU A 301 -14.23 -38.72 7.89
C GLU A 301 -12.69 -38.75 7.82
N PRO A 302 -12.00 -39.33 8.83
CA PRO A 302 -10.54 -39.25 8.92
C PRO A 302 -9.78 -39.89 7.76
N ALA A 303 -10.41 -40.78 6.99
CA ALA A 303 -9.85 -41.35 5.77
C ALA A 303 -9.87 -40.32 4.62
N THR A 304 -11.05 -39.75 4.32
CA THR A 304 -11.30 -38.70 3.32
C THR A 304 -10.35 -37.52 3.53
N LEU A 305 -10.33 -36.95 4.75
CA LEU A 305 -9.49 -35.81 5.10
C LEU A 305 -7.98 -36.11 4.98
N LYS A 306 -7.56 -37.33 5.37
CA LYS A 306 -6.17 -37.79 5.25
C LYS A 306 -5.75 -38.01 3.80
N SER A 307 -6.68 -38.35 2.92
CA SER A 307 -6.45 -38.46 1.47
C SER A 307 -6.21 -37.07 0.86
N ILE A 308 -7.15 -36.14 1.04
CA ILE A 308 -7.05 -34.73 0.58
C ILE A 308 -5.74 -34.09 1.06
N ARG A 309 -5.45 -34.19 2.35
CA ARG A 309 -4.25 -33.62 2.96
C ARG A 309 -2.95 -34.20 2.38
N LYS A 310 -2.92 -35.50 2.05
CA LYS A 310 -1.79 -36.15 1.37
C LYS A 310 -1.62 -35.63 -0.06
N SER A 311 -2.71 -35.51 -0.82
CA SER A 311 -2.69 -35.00 -2.20
C SER A 311 -2.19 -33.56 -2.27
N LEU A 312 -2.44 -32.76 -1.23
CA LEU A 312 -1.92 -31.39 -1.07
C LEU A 312 -0.50 -31.33 -0.45
N GLY A 313 0.11 -32.47 -0.09
CA GLY A 313 1.44 -32.52 0.54
C GLY A 313 1.50 -32.03 2.01
N LEU A 314 0.36 -31.77 2.63
CA LEU A 314 0.28 -31.03 3.90
C LEU A 314 0.53 -31.88 5.16
N ALA A 315 1.19 -31.27 6.13
CA ALA A 315 1.34 -31.79 7.49
C ALA A 315 -0.01 -31.80 8.24
N SER A 316 -0.18 -32.68 9.24
CA SER A 316 -1.43 -32.78 10.02
C SER A 316 -1.85 -31.47 10.69
N ARG A 317 -0.88 -30.71 11.21
CA ARG A 317 -1.06 -29.39 11.83
C ARG A 317 -1.53 -28.29 10.87
N ALA A 318 -1.36 -28.49 9.56
CA ALA A 318 -1.74 -27.52 8.53
C ALA A 318 -3.21 -27.68 8.08
N VAL A 319 -3.99 -28.49 8.80
CA VAL A 319 -5.45 -28.57 8.65
C VAL A 319 -6.09 -27.74 9.76
N LEU A 320 -6.89 -26.75 9.38
CA LEU A 320 -7.53 -25.79 10.26
C LEU A 320 -9.05 -25.98 10.18
N SER A 321 -9.72 -26.19 11.32
CA SER A 321 -11.15 -26.54 11.36
C SER A 321 -12.01 -25.38 11.88
N TYR A 322 -13.08 -25.06 11.14
CA TYR A 322 -14.00 -23.96 11.39
C TYR A 322 -15.44 -24.45 11.55
N THR A 323 -16.24 -23.67 12.26
CA THR A 323 -17.71 -23.86 12.41
C THR A 323 -18.50 -22.73 11.74
N THR A 324 -17.80 -21.80 11.08
CA THR A 324 -18.33 -20.63 10.37
C THR A 324 -17.71 -20.54 8.97
N PRO A 325 -18.30 -19.75 8.04
CA PRO A 325 -17.84 -19.69 6.65
C PRO A 325 -16.33 -19.45 6.49
N LEU A 326 -15.66 -20.29 5.69
CA LEU A 326 -14.20 -20.26 5.48
C LEU A 326 -13.63 -18.97 4.84
N ASP A 327 -14.51 -18.10 4.39
CA ASP A 327 -14.23 -16.82 3.75
C ASP A 327 -15.36 -15.85 4.16
N LEU A 328 -15.01 -14.70 4.74
CA LEU A 328 -15.94 -13.70 5.26
C LEU A 328 -16.06 -12.47 4.34
N ASP A 329 -15.45 -12.47 3.14
CA ASP A 329 -15.61 -11.36 2.18
C ASP A 329 -17.06 -11.18 1.70
N TYR A 330 -17.94 -12.18 1.93
CA TYR A 330 -19.39 -12.06 1.71
C TYR A 330 -20.01 -10.87 2.46
N VAL A 331 -19.41 -10.45 3.58
CA VAL A 331 -19.89 -9.36 4.45
C VAL A 331 -19.96 -8.04 3.68
N TYR A 332 -18.99 -7.75 2.82
CA TYR A 332 -19.01 -6.55 1.97
C TYR A 332 -20.09 -6.60 0.88
N GLY A 333 -20.51 -7.81 0.47
CA GLY A 333 -21.61 -8.04 -0.47
C GLY A 333 -23.00 -7.76 0.14
N ILE A 334 -23.18 -7.97 1.45
CA ILE A 334 -24.47 -7.73 2.12
C ILE A 334 -24.66 -6.29 2.60
N GLU A 335 -23.58 -5.50 2.79
CA GLU A 335 -23.68 -4.10 3.26
C GLU A 335 -24.54 -3.20 2.35
N GLY A 336 -24.52 -3.45 1.04
CA GLY A 336 -25.34 -2.73 0.05
C GLY A 336 -26.84 -3.08 0.11
N HIS A 337 -27.20 -4.17 0.78
CA HIS A 337 -28.56 -4.73 0.82
C HIS A 337 -29.24 -4.59 2.20
N LEU A 338 -28.54 -4.05 3.20
CA LEU A 338 -29.12 -3.79 4.53
C LEU A 338 -30.25 -2.75 4.44
N PRO A 339 -31.43 -2.99 5.04
CA PRO A 339 -32.50 -1.99 5.11
C PRO A 339 -32.00 -0.70 5.76
N GLU A 340 -32.30 0.46 5.17
CA GLU A 340 -31.70 1.75 5.55
C GLU A 340 -31.97 2.15 7.03
N GLY A 341 -33.11 1.73 7.60
CA GLY A 341 -33.39 1.91 9.03
C GLY A 341 -32.53 1.06 9.96
N VAL A 342 -32.20 -0.16 9.53
CA VAL A 342 -31.32 -1.12 10.23
C VAL A 342 -29.87 -0.69 10.06
N LYS A 343 -29.44 -0.40 8.83
CA LYS A 343 -28.07 -0.01 8.47
C LYS A 343 -27.51 1.08 9.39
N ARG A 344 -28.25 2.17 9.59
CA ARG A 344 -27.85 3.29 10.46
C ARG A 344 -27.66 2.93 11.94
N GLN A 345 -28.17 1.79 12.41
CA GLN A 345 -27.96 1.28 13.77
C GLN A 345 -26.77 0.30 13.84
N LEU A 346 -26.49 -0.42 12.76
CA LEU A 346 -25.49 -1.49 12.75
C LEU A 346 -24.13 -1.07 12.18
N THR A 347 -24.05 0.00 11.38
CA THR A 347 -22.79 0.52 10.81
C THR A 347 -22.24 1.71 11.60
N PHE A 348 -20.97 2.07 11.39
CA PHE A 348 -20.45 3.37 11.87
C PHE A 348 -21.24 4.54 11.25
N ALA A 349 -21.38 5.63 12.00
CA ALA A 349 -21.99 6.86 11.50
C ALA A 349 -21.19 7.39 10.28
N SER A 350 -21.85 7.55 9.14
CA SER A 350 -21.20 7.95 7.88
C SER A 350 -20.51 9.31 8.02
N PHE A 351 -19.20 9.34 7.76
CA PHE A 351 -18.40 10.57 7.77
C PHE A 351 -18.01 10.99 6.35
N ARG A 352 -17.59 12.24 6.20
CA ARG A 352 -16.94 12.75 4.98
C ARG A 352 -15.64 13.45 5.37
N PRO A 353 -14.53 13.22 4.66
CA PRO A 353 -13.32 14.02 4.86
C PRO A 353 -13.61 15.52 4.67
N GLN A 354 -13.11 16.35 5.58
CA GLN A 354 -13.40 17.78 5.67
C GLN A 354 -12.44 18.64 4.84
N ALA A 355 -12.76 19.91 4.65
CA ALA A 355 -11.80 20.87 4.08
C ALA A 355 -10.78 21.27 5.16
N SER A 356 -9.49 21.21 4.83
CA SER A 356 -8.43 21.58 5.77
C SER A 356 -8.41 23.09 6.05
N PRO A 357 -8.29 23.54 7.32
CA PRO A 357 -8.25 24.95 7.67
C PRO A 357 -6.97 25.66 7.21
N MET A 358 -5.92 24.93 6.80
CA MET A 358 -4.67 25.51 6.29
C MET A 358 -4.80 26.11 4.88
N PHE A 359 -5.89 25.81 4.17
CA PHE A 359 -6.19 26.28 2.82
C PHE A 359 -7.42 27.20 2.78
N THR A 360 -7.31 28.29 2.01
CA THR A 360 -8.39 29.21 1.68
C THR A 360 -8.98 28.85 0.32
N ALA A 361 -10.26 28.51 0.28
CA ALA A 361 -10.96 28.19 -0.95
C ALA A 361 -11.00 29.39 -1.92
N GLY A 362 -10.77 29.14 -3.21
CA GLY A 362 -10.80 30.17 -4.26
C GLY A 362 -9.49 30.94 -4.47
N ARG A 363 -8.42 30.62 -3.71
CA ARG A 363 -7.05 31.02 -4.02
C ARG A 363 -6.29 29.90 -4.74
N SER A 364 -5.25 30.26 -5.49
CA SER A 364 -4.27 29.31 -6.04
C SER A 364 -3.69 28.43 -4.93
N LEU A 365 -3.47 27.14 -5.22
CA LEU A 365 -2.82 26.21 -4.31
C LEU A 365 -1.29 26.35 -4.39
N ARG A 366 -0.74 26.71 -5.57
CA ARG A 366 0.67 27.08 -5.76
C ARG A 366 1.07 28.24 -4.84
N GLU A 367 0.36 29.36 -4.90
CA GLU A 367 0.60 30.54 -4.03
C GLU A 367 0.62 30.15 -2.55
N GLN A 368 -0.39 29.41 -2.10
CA GLN A 368 -0.59 29.14 -0.68
C GLN A 368 0.50 28.23 -0.09
N VAL A 369 1.11 27.35 -0.88
CA VAL A 369 2.25 26.51 -0.45
C VAL A 369 3.58 27.27 -0.51
N ILE A 370 3.69 28.29 -1.37
CA ILE A 370 4.84 29.21 -1.41
C ILE A 370 4.80 30.18 -0.21
N GLU A 371 3.62 30.62 0.24
CA GLU A 371 3.43 31.42 1.45
C GLU A 371 3.83 30.70 2.76
N GLY A 372 3.85 29.37 2.75
CA GLY A 372 4.25 28.54 3.90
C GLY A 372 3.74 27.12 3.81
N ASP A 373 4.39 26.21 4.53
CA ASP A 373 4.11 24.77 4.50
C ASP A 373 2.64 24.46 4.85
N LYS A 374 2.13 23.37 4.26
CA LYS A 374 0.77 22.86 4.48
C LYS A 374 0.82 21.40 4.88
N LEU A 375 0.07 21.03 5.90
CA LEU A 375 -0.09 19.65 6.34
C LEU A 375 -1.55 19.24 6.14
N LEU A 376 -1.81 18.25 5.27
CA LEU A 376 -3.10 17.57 5.23
C LEU A 376 -3.05 16.31 6.11
N PHE A 377 -4.15 16.01 6.80
CA PHE A 377 -4.26 14.86 7.68
C PHE A 377 -5.43 13.93 7.31
N TYR A 378 -5.11 12.82 6.66
CA TYR A 378 -6.05 11.76 6.29
C TYR A 378 -6.37 10.84 7.48
N PRO A 379 -7.56 10.21 7.53
CA PRO A 379 -8.67 10.35 6.59
C PRO A 379 -9.62 11.51 6.94
N TYR A 380 -9.28 12.30 7.97
CA TYR A 380 -10.12 13.34 8.56
C TYR A 380 -10.34 14.53 7.60
N GLU A 381 -9.30 14.88 6.84
CA GLU A 381 -9.31 15.91 5.81
C GLU A 381 -9.32 15.34 4.39
N SER A 382 -9.80 16.13 3.43
CA SER A 382 -9.93 15.74 2.02
C SER A 382 -8.60 15.75 1.28
N MET A 383 -8.39 14.74 0.43
CA MET A 383 -7.27 14.67 -0.53
C MET A 383 -7.41 15.67 -1.69
N ASN A 384 -8.52 16.40 -1.79
CA ASN A 384 -8.77 17.35 -2.88
C ASN A 384 -7.64 18.38 -3.08
N PRO A 385 -7.10 19.10 -2.07
CA PRO A 385 -6.06 20.11 -2.32
C PRO A 385 -4.78 19.53 -2.94
N LEU A 386 -4.48 18.25 -2.73
CA LEU A 386 -3.39 17.56 -3.45
C LEU A 386 -3.75 17.33 -4.92
N LEU A 387 -4.93 16.77 -5.18
CA LEU A 387 -5.39 16.43 -6.55
C LEU A 387 -5.62 17.68 -7.40
N ASP A 388 -6.14 18.72 -6.76
CA ASP A 388 -6.50 19.99 -7.39
C ASP A 388 -5.22 20.83 -7.63
N LEU A 389 -4.19 20.73 -6.78
CA LEU A 389 -2.85 21.31 -7.03
C LEU A 389 -2.13 20.59 -8.19
N MET A 390 -2.22 19.26 -8.27
CA MET A 390 -1.66 18.50 -9.40
C MET A 390 -2.34 18.87 -10.72
N HIS A 391 -3.66 19.15 -10.69
CA HIS A 391 -4.41 19.65 -11.84
C HIS A 391 -4.10 21.13 -12.14
N GLU A 392 -3.92 22.00 -11.14
CA GLU A 392 -3.46 23.39 -11.32
C GLU A 392 -2.11 23.39 -12.07
N ALA A 393 -1.15 22.60 -11.58
CA ALA A 393 0.16 22.42 -12.21
C ALA A 393 0.12 21.80 -13.62
N ALA A 394 -0.88 20.95 -13.94
CA ALA A 394 -1.02 20.38 -15.28
C ALA A 394 -1.35 21.43 -16.36
N PHE A 395 -2.03 22.51 -16.00
CA PHE A 395 -2.47 23.57 -16.93
C PHE A 395 -1.76 24.93 -16.73
N ASP A 396 -0.87 25.06 -15.74
CA ASP A 396 -0.01 26.24 -15.51
C ASP A 396 1.11 26.32 -16.57
N ASP A 397 1.31 27.49 -17.19
CA ASP A 397 2.35 27.74 -18.20
C ASP A 397 3.77 27.88 -17.60
N ASP A 398 3.89 28.26 -16.31
CA ASP A 398 5.18 28.31 -15.62
C ASP A 398 5.67 26.90 -15.22
N CYS A 399 4.77 25.93 -15.10
CA CYS A 399 5.09 24.57 -14.65
C CYS A 399 5.81 23.80 -15.75
N ILE A 400 7.13 23.58 -15.59
CA ILE A 400 7.98 22.95 -16.60
C ILE A 400 8.13 21.43 -16.42
N SER A 401 8.05 20.92 -15.19
CA SER A 401 8.23 19.48 -14.92
C SER A 401 7.53 18.99 -13.66
N MET A 402 7.13 17.71 -13.68
CA MET A 402 6.50 17.00 -12.57
C MET A 402 7.16 15.64 -12.38
N LYS A 403 7.60 15.32 -11.16
CA LYS A 403 8.29 14.06 -10.84
C LYS A 403 7.60 13.38 -9.67
N ILE A 404 7.27 12.09 -9.75
CA ILE A 404 6.45 11.40 -8.73
C ILE A 404 6.80 9.93 -8.56
N THR A 405 6.66 9.41 -7.33
CA THR A 405 6.74 7.97 -7.02
C THR A 405 5.36 7.35 -6.83
N LEU A 406 5.04 6.31 -7.61
CA LEU A 406 3.76 5.59 -7.56
C LEU A 406 3.96 4.12 -7.18
N TYR A 407 3.69 3.79 -5.91
CA TYR A 407 3.75 2.42 -5.40
C TYR A 407 2.48 1.60 -5.68
N ARG A 408 1.29 2.19 -5.56
CA ARG A 408 -0.01 1.51 -5.71
C ARG A 408 -1.06 2.45 -6.29
N VAL A 409 -1.45 2.26 -7.55
CA VAL A 409 -2.42 3.10 -8.23
C VAL A 409 -3.80 2.45 -8.21
N ALA A 410 -4.83 3.22 -7.86
CA ALA A 410 -6.21 2.74 -7.94
C ALA A 410 -6.65 2.60 -9.42
N LYS A 411 -7.49 1.61 -9.73
CA LYS A 411 -8.01 1.36 -11.10
C LYS A 411 -8.68 2.57 -11.78
N GLN A 412 -9.10 3.56 -11.00
CA GLN A 412 -9.39 4.92 -11.43
C GLN A 412 -8.62 5.85 -10.47
N SER A 413 -7.90 6.83 -11.01
CA SER A 413 -6.94 7.66 -10.27
C SER A 413 -6.89 9.05 -10.88
N ARG A 414 -7.53 10.06 -10.25
CA ARG A 414 -7.50 11.45 -10.71
C ARG A 414 -6.08 11.99 -10.84
N LEU A 415 -5.19 11.53 -9.95
CA LEU A 415 -3.77 11.85 -9.96
C LEU A 415 -3.09 11.43 -11.26
N CYS A 416 -3.41 10.25 -11.79
CA CYS A 416 -2.77 9.74 -12.99
C CYS A 416 -3.37 10.32 -14.27
N GLU A 417 -4.66 10.66 -14.28
CA GLU A 417 -5.23 11.49 -15.35
C GLU A 417 -4.57 12.89 -15.37
N ALA A 418 -4.37 13.54 -14.22
CA ALA A 418 -3.69 14.84 -14.16
C ALA A 418 -2.21 14.81 -14.60
N LEU A 419 -1.52 13.66 -14.44
CA LEU A 419 -0.17 13.46 -14.98
C LEU A 419 -0.18 13.28 -16.50
N ILE A 420 -1.23 12.66 -17.06
CA ILE A 420 -1.47 12.59 -18.51
C ILE A 420 -1.78 13.99 -19.06
N ASP A 421 -2.71 14.73 -18.44
CA ASP A 421 -3.03 16.13 -18.80
C ASP A 421 -1.76 17.00 -18.82
N ALA A 422 -0.86 16.84 -17.83
CA ALA A 422 0.40 17.59 -17.76
C ALA A 422 1.36 17.26 -18.92
N ALA A 423 1.49 15.98 -19.30
CA ALA A 423 2.34 15.56 -20.40
C ALA A 423 1.77 15.99 -21.76
N GLU A 424 0.44 15.88 -21.97
CA GLU A 424 -0.24 16.38 -23.16
C GLU A 424 -0.13 17.91 -23.28
N ASN A 425 -0.11 18.63 -22.16
CA ASN A 425 0.20 20.07 -22.07
C ASN A 425 1.72 20.38 -22.10
N GLY A 426 2.56 19.46 -22.59
CA GLY A 426 3.97 19.69 -22.94
C GLY A 426 4.97 19.75 -21.78
N LYS A 427 4.60 19.27 -20.58
CA LYS A 427 5.44 19.33 -19.38
C LYS A 427 6.31 18.06 -19.25
N GLU A 428 7.52 18.19 -18.71
CA GLU A 428 8.40 17.03 -18.46
C GLU A 428 7.88 16.21 -17.28
N VAL A 429 7.07 15.18 -17.56
CA VAL A 429 6.51 14.29 -16.53
C VAL A 429 7.36 13.04 -16.37
N THR A 430 7.90 12.80 -15.18
CA THR A 430 8.62 11.58 -14.80
C THR A 430 7.86 10.79 -13.74
N VAL A 431 7.51 9.53 -14.02
CA VAL A 431 6.76 8.66 -13.09
C VAL A 431 7.59 7.43 -12.73
N LEU A 432 8.03 7.34 -11.48
CA LEU A 432 8.75 6.18 -10.97
C LEU A 432 7.74 5.17 -10.40
N MET A 433 7.54 4.04 -11.09
CA MET A 433 6.50 3.04 -10.78
C MET A 433 7.06 1.73 -10.23
N GLU A 434 6.43 1.20 -9.19
CA GLU A 434 6.74 -0.13 -8.65
C GLU A 434 5.75 -1.17 -9.19
N LEU A 435 6.18 -1.98 -10.16
CA LEU A 435 5.34 -3.08 -10.68
C LEU A 435 5.25 -4.27 -9.71
N ARG A 436 6.20 -4.42 -8.77
CA ARG A 436 6.24 -5.52 -7.78
C ARG A 436 5.37 -5.25 -6.54
N ALA A 437 4.34 -4.42 -6.69
CA ALA A 437 3.39 -4.05 -5.64
C ALA A 437 2.32 -5.14 -5.45
N ARG A 438 2.44 -5.92 -4.38
CA ARG A 438 1.62 -7.12 -4.13
C ARG A 438 0.11 -6.84 -4.24
N PHE A 439 -0.58 -7.65 -5.03
CA PHE A 439 -2.02 -7.61 -5.33
C PHE A 439 -2.50 -6.41 -6.17
N ASP A 440 -1.62 -5.47 -6.52
CA ASP A 440 -1.90 -4.35 -7.42
C ASP A 440 -1.11 -4.45 -8.74
N GLU A 441 -0.34 -5.52 -8.94
CA GLU A 441 0.64 -5.63 -10.05
C GLU A 441 -0.02 -5.37 -11.42
N GLN A 442 -1.21 -5.92 -11.66
CA GLN A 442 -1.98 -5.73 -12.89
C GLN A 442 -2.48 -4.28 -13.07
N ASN A 443 -2.93 -3.61 -12.00
CA ASN A 443 -3.38 -2.20 -12.08
C ASN A 443 -2.19 -1.27 -12.38
N ASN A 444 -1.04 -1.51 -11.74
CA ASN A 444 0.16 -0.70 -11.94
C ASN A 444 0.71 -0.87 -13.37
N ILE A 445 0.61 -2.07 -13.96
CA ILE A 445 0.95 -2.32 -15.37
C ILE A 445 0.01 -1.57 -16.32
N GLU A 446 -1.32 -1.68 -16.12
CA GLU A 446 -2.33 -0.96 -16.94
C GLU A 446 -2.12 0.56 -16.91
N TRP A 447 -1.69 1.12 -15.77
CA TRP A 447 -1.34 2.54 -15.65
C TRP A 447 0.01 2.92 -16.27
N ALA A 448 1.02 2.06 -16.19
CA ALA A 448 2.31 2.30 -16.82
C ALA A 448 2.18 2.38 -18.35
N GLU A 449 1.42 1.45 -18.95
CA GLU A 449 1.11 1.45 -20.38
C GLU A 449 0.41 2.78 -20.79
N ARG A 450 -0.62 3.22 -20.05
CA ARG A 450 -1.31 4.50 -20.31
C ARG A 450 -0.44 5.75 -20.15
N LEU A 451 0.51 5.74 -19.21
CA LEU A 451 1.38 6.89 -18.95
C LEU A 451 2.48 7.01 -20.01
N GLU A 452 3.05 5.89 -20.46
CA GLU A 452 3.98 5.86 -21.60
C GLU A 452 3.29 6.34 -22.90
N GLU A 453 2.05 5.92 -23.15
CA GLU A 453 1.26 6.37 -24.32
C GLU A 453 1.00 7.89 -24.34
N ALA A 454 0.90 8.54 -23.17
CA ALA A 454 0.74 9.98 -23.02
C ALA A 454 2.07 10.78 -23.11
N GLY A 455 3.21 10.10 -23.24
CA GLY A 455 4.53 10.74 -23.28
C GLY A 455 5.20 10.97 -21.92
N CYS A 456 4.66 10.43 -20.83
CA CYS A 456 5.35 10.44 -19.54
C CYS A 456 6.59 9.53 -19.59
N THR A 457 7.71 9.99 -19.02
CA THR A 457 8.88 9.14 -18.78
C THR A 457 8.60 8.22 -17.60
N VAL A 458 8.15 6.98 -17.88
CA VAL A 458 7.96 5.95 -16.86
C VAL A 458 9.30 5.26 -16.58
N ILE A 459 9.66 5.17 -15.30
CA ILE A 459 10.88 4.52 -14.81
C ILE A 459 10.47 3.42 -13.82
N TYR A 460 11.14 2.27 -13.88
CA TYR A 460 10.89 1.15 -12.97
C TYR A 460 11.97 1.09 -11.87
N GLY A 461 11.58 0.64 -10.67
CA GLY A 461 12.50 0.54 -9.53
C GLY A 461 13.63 -0.48 -9.76
N ALA A 462 14.84 -0.15 -9.33
CA ALA A 462 16.06 -0.95 -9.54
C ALA A 462 15.96 -2.41 -9.03
N GLU A 463 16.78 -3.29 -9.61
CA GLU A 463 16.90 -4.69 -9.18
C GLU A 463 17.27 -4.80 -7.70
N GLY A 464 16.68 -5.77 -6.99
CA GLY A 464 16.87 -5.98 -5.54
C GLY A 464 16.20 -4.96 -4.60
N PHE A 465 15.76 -3.79 -5.10
CA PHE A 465 15.21 -2.71 -4.26
C PHE A 465 13.80 -2.31 -4.65
N LYS A 466 12.88 -2.25 -3.68
CA LYS A 466 11.51 -1.77 -3.92
C LYS A 466 11.34 -0.29 -3.57
N VAL A 467 10.76 0.49 -4.49
CA VAL A 467 10.53 1.92 -4.27
C VAL A 467 9.21 2.11 -3.53
N HIS A 468 9.27 2.64 -2.31
CA HIS A 468 8.13 2.82 -1.43
C HIS A 468 8.06 4.20 -0.76
N SER A 469 8.99 5.11 -1.05
CA SER A 469 8.80 6.55 -0.82
C SER A 469 7.50 7.05 -1.46
N LYS A 470 6.90 8.09 -0.89
CA LYS A 470 5.74 8.77 -1.46
C LYS A 470 6.08 10.25 -1.57
N ILE A 471 6.68 10.60 -2.69
CA ILE A 471 7.16 11.95 -2.99
C ILE A 471 6.72 12.37 -4.38
N CYS A 472 6.30 13.62 -4.48
CA CYS A 472 6.14 14.32 -5.75
C CYS A 472 6.86 15.67 -5.68
N GLN A 473 7.38 16.13 -6.81
CA GLN A 473 7.96 17.45 -6.99
C GLN A 473 7.39 18.09 -8.25
N ILE A 474 6.97 19.34 -8.12
CA ILE A 474 6.48 20.20 -9.20
C ILE A 474 7.47 21.35 -9.34
N THR A 475 8.01 21.56 -10.54
CA THR A 475 8.99 22.62 -10.83
C THR A 475 8.36 23.70 -11.70
N TYR A 476 8.38 24.93 -11.22
CA TYR A 476 7.96 26.13 -11.92
C TYR A 476 9.17 26.97 -12.32
N ARG A 477 9.07 27.70 -13.44
CA ARG A 477 10.14 28.59 -13.95
C ARG A 477 9.63 30.02 -14.09
N GLU A 478 10.03 30.87 -13.15
CA GLU A 478 9.74 32.30 -13.14
C GLU A 478 10.94 33.05 -13.74
N GLY A 479 10.93 33.22 -15.07
CA GLY A 479 12.05 33.77 -15.83
C GLY A 479 13.29 32.87 -15.76
N MET A 480 14.29 33.29 -14.99
CA MET A 480 15.53 32.53 -14.74
C MET A 480 15.55 31.82 -13.37
N ALA A 481 14.53 32.02 -12.52
CA ALA A 481 14.40 31.35 -11.24
C ALA A 481 13.64 30.02 -11.37
N LEU A 482 13.97 29.03 -10.53
CA LEU A 482 13.25 27.77 -10.42
C LEU A 482 12.65 27.61 -9.03
N THR A 483 11.32 27.70 -8.96
CA THR A 483 10.54 27.46 -7.73
C THR A 483 10.08 26.01 -7.71
N ARG A 484 10.20 25.31 -6.57
CA ARG A 484 9.82 23.89 -6.47
C ARG A 484 8.87 23.65 -5.30
N ILE A 485 7.68 23.12 -5.60
CA ILE A 485 6.78 22.58 -4.58
C ILE A 485 7.08 21.09 -4.45
N THR A 486 7.32 20.64 -3.22
CA THR A 486 7.59 19.23 -2.89
C THR A 486 6.49 18.70 -1.98
N LEU A 487 5.96 17.54 -2.32
CA LEU A 487 4.80 16.90 -1.72
C LEU A 487 5.27 15.56 -1.12
N LEU A 488 5.12 15.39 0.20
CA LEU A 488 5.77 14.34 0.98
C LEU A 488 4.74 13.62 1.86
N GLY A 489 4.51 12.34 1.59
CA GLY A 489 3.49 11.53 2.24
C GLY A 489 4.04 10.41 3.15
N THR A 490 3.36 10.17 4.27
CA THR A 490 3.52 8.90 5.01
C THR A 490 2.76 7.76 4.33
N GLY A 491 1.70 8.11 3.60
CA GLY A 491 0.80 7.21 2.88
C GLY A 491 0.92 7.27 1.36
N ASN A 492 0.36 6.29 0.67
CA ASN A 492 0.28 6.28 -0.80
C ASN A 492 -0.67 7.37 -1.31
N PHE A 493 -0.35 7.95 -2.47
CA PHE A 493 -1.22 8.88 -3.20
C PHE A 493 -2.45 8.16 -3.81
N ASN A 494 -3.34 7.62 -2.97
CA ASN A 494 -4.46 6.77 -3.38
C ASN A 494 -5.76 7.18 -2.67
N GLU A 495 -6.72 7.66 -3.47
CA GLU A 495 -8.00 8.25 -3.05
C GLU A 495 -8.90 7.32 -2.23
N LYS A 496 -8.70 6.00 -2.32
CA LYS A 496 -9.46 5.00 -1.56
C LYS A 496 -8.86 4.78 -0.19
N THR A 497 -7.53 4.57 -0.10
CA THR A 497 -6.86 4.37 1.20
C THR A 497 -6.86 5.64 2.05
N ALA A 498 -6.82 6.82 1.43
CA ALA A 498 -6.92 8.12 2.10
C ALA A 498 -8.28 8.36 2.81
N ARG A 499 -9.25 7.43 2.75
CA ARG A 499 -10.51 7.47 3.52
C ARG A 499 -10.57 6.48 4.68
N LEU A 500 -9.52 5.67 4.85
CA LEU A 500 -9.45 4.57 5.83
C LEU A 500 -8.15 4.58 6.64
N TYR A 501 -7.06 5.12 6.10
CA TYR A 501 -5.72 5.10 6.68
C TYR A 501 -5.42 6.46 7.31
N SER A 502 -4.87 6.49 8.54
CA SER A 502 -4.36 7.74 9.12
C SER A 502 -2.99 8.05 8.56
N ASP A 503 -2.87 9.15 7.80
CA ASP A 503 -1.67 9.50 7.05
C ASP A 503 -1.53 11.02 6.90
N PHE A 504 -0.29 11.51 6.91
CA PHE A 504 0.03 12.91 6.65
C PHE A 504 0.50 13.12 5.20
N MET A 505 0.21 14.31 4.68
CA MET A 505 0.78 14.84 3.44
C MET A 505 1.30 16.26 3.71
N LEU A 506 2.62 16.42 3.75
CA LEU A 506 3.29 17.72 3.83
C LEU A 506 3.46 18.29 2.42
N MET A 507 3.10 19.54 2.21
CA MET A 507 3.38 20.31 1.00
C MET A 507 4.28 21.48 1.39
N THR A 508 5.42 21.62 0.74
CA THR A 508 6.44 22.62 1.10
C THR A 508 7.09 23.22 -0.14
N ALA A 509 7.35 24.52 -0.09
CA ALA A 509 8.20 25.24 -1.05
C ALA A 509 9.65 25.43 -0.53
N HIS A 510 10.01 24.81 0.61
CA HIS A 510 11.31 25.00 1.26
C HIS A 510 12.47 24.56 0.33
N PRO A 511 13.36 25.48 -0.07
CA PRO A 511 14.30 25.24 -1.18
C PRO A 511 15.31 24.12 -0.89
N GLY A 512 15.71 23.96 0.38
CA GLY A 512 16.60 22.87 0.79
C GLY A 512 15.97 21.47 0.70
N ILE A 513 14.64 21.37 0.87
CA ILE A 513 13.91 20.12 0.66
C ILE A 513 13.65 19.91 -0.84
N GLY A 514 13.40 20.99 -1.58
CA GLY A 514 13.28 20.97 -3.05
C GLY A 514 14.54 20.44 -3.76
N GLU A 515 15.74 20.86 -3.35
CA GLU A 515 16.98 20.33 -3.96
C GLU A 515 17.30 18.89 -3.54
N ASP A 516 17.02 18.50 -2.29
CA ASP A 516 17.13 17.10 -1.87
C ASP A 516 16.17 16.18 -2.65
N ALA A 517 14.94 16.63 -2.92
CA ALA A 517 13.95 15.91 -3.70
C ALA A 517 14.34 15.83 -5.20
N ASN A 518 14.90 16.90 -5.76
CA ASN A 518 15.48 16.92 -7.10
C ASN A 518 16.67 15.94 -7.19
N ALA A 519 17.54 15.92 -6.17
CA ALA A 519 18.62 14.97 -6.04
C ALA A 519 18.10 13.52 -5.92
N PHE A 520 17.02 13.30 -5.18
CA PHE A 520 16.41 11.98 -4.98
C PHE A 520 15.93 11.37 -6.31
N PHE A 521 15.16 12.13 -7.10
CA PHE A 521 14.71 11.67 -8.42
C PHE A 521 15.87 11.45 -9.40
N ARG A 522 16.85 12.35 -9.43
CA ARG A 522 18.07 12.20 -10.26
C ARG A 522 18.87 10.96 -9.87
N ASN A 523 19.09 10.74 -8.58
CA ASN A 523 19.86 9.62 -8.07
C ASN A 523 19.17 8.29 -8.41
N LEU A 524 17.83 8.21 -8.32
CA LEU A 524 17.08 7.01 -8.70
C LEU A 524 17.09 6.74 -10.21
N ALA A 525 16.96 7.76 -11.05
CA ALA A 525 17.10 7.61 -12.50
C ALA A 525 18.52 7.14 -12.92
N LEU A 526 19.52 7.36 -12.08
CA LEU A 526 20.90 6.89 -12.25
C LEU A 526 21.21 5.58 -11.49
N GLY A 527 20.23 4.96 -10.83
CA GLY A 527 20.43 3.77 -9.99
C GLY A 527 21.27 3.99 -8.71
N ASN A 528 21.60 5.24 -8.36
CA ASN A 528 22.41 5.58 -7.20
C ASN A 528 21.59 5.57 -5.91
N LEU A 529 21.67 4.48 -5.15
CA LEU A 529 21.01 4.34 -3.84
C LEU A 529 21.85 4.85 -2.65
N ARG A 530 22.97 5.52 -2.92
CA ARG A 530 23.89 6.12 -1.93
C ARG A 530 24.14 7.61 -2.23
N GLY A 531 23.08 8.33 -2.59
CA GLY A 531 23.12 9.79 -2.65
C GLY A 531 23.20 10.42 -1.26
N ASP A 532 23.90 11.55 -1.17
CA ASP A 532 23.88 12.43 0.00
C ASP A 532 22.69 13.40 -0.07
N TYR A 533 22.10 13.71 1.09
CA TYR A 533 20.93 14.56 1.27
C TYR A 533 21.11 15.39 2.55
N ARG A 534 20.61 16.63 2.57
CA ARG A 534 20.81 17.56 3.69
C ARG A 534 19.69 17.53 4.73
N TYR A 535 18.47 17.19 4.31
CA TYR A 535 17.24 17.16 5.09
C TYR A 535 16.53 15.80 4.99
N LEU A 536 16.57 15.12 3.84
CA LEU A 536 15.88 13.85 3.63
C LEU A 536 16.67 12.64 4.15
N GLY A 537 16.10 11.89 5.09
CA GLY A 537 16.58 10.57 5.51
C GLY A 537 16.17 9.49 4.51
N VAL A 538 16.95 9.31 3.45
CA VAL A 538 16.65 8.39 2.35
C VAL A 538 17.17 6.97 2.64
N ALA A 539 16.32 5.95 2.56
CA ALA A 539 16.74 4.55 2.61
C ALA A 539 17.28 4.08 1.24
N PRO A 540 18.26 3.16 1.19
CA PRO A 540 18.84 2.42 2.31
C PRO A 540 19.97 3.14 3.07
N ALA A 541 20.56 4.19 2.50
CA ALA A 541 21.82 4.75 3.01
C ALA A 541 21.68 5.66 4.26
N GLY A 542 20.75 6.61 4.25
CA GLY A 542 20.63 7.66 5.26
C GLY A 542 19.56 7.44 6.33
N LEU A 543 18.51 6.65 6.06
CA LEU A 543 17.39 6.47 6.98
C LEU A 543 17.79 5.83 8.33
N LYS A 544 18.56 4.72 8.32
CA LYS A 544 19.02 4.11 9.58
C LYS A 544 19.97 5.04 10.34
N PRO A 545 21.01 5.64 9.74
CA PRO A 545 21.85 6.63 10.41
C PRO A 545 21.09 7.81 11.04
N LEU A 546 20.06 8.35 10.37
CA LEU A 546 19.22 9.42 10.93
C LEU A 546 18.60 9.01 12.29
N ILE A 547 17.99 7.82 12.35
CA ILE A 547 17.36 7.29 13.57
C ILE A 547 18.42 7.02 14.65
N MET A 548 19.55 6.41 14.28
CA MET A 548 20.62 6.09 15.21
C MET A 548 21.30 7.34 15.79
N ASN A 549 21.46 8.40 14.99
CA ASN A 549 22.03 9.67 15.43
C ASN A 549 21.08 10.45 16.34
N GLY A 550 19.77 10.41 16.07
CA GLY A 550 18.77 10.94 16.99
C GLY A 550 18.77 10.22 18.35
N LEU A 551 18.93 8.89 18.35
CA LEU A 551 19.10 8.12 19.59
C LEU A 551 20.42 8.43 20.31
N ASN A 552 21.54 8.58 19.60
CA ASN A 552 22.84 9.00 20.19
C ASN A 552 22.71 10.34 20.93
N ARG A 553 22.08 11.34 20.30
CA ARG A 553 21.88 12.68 20.88
C ARG A 553 21.12 12.65 22.20
N GLU A 554 20.03 11.88 22.28
CA GLU A 554 19.25 11.79 23.52
C GLU A 554 19.95 10.93 24.57
N ILE A 555 20.77 9.95 24.18
CA ILE A 555 21.68 9.22 25.08
C ILE A 555 22.72 10.17 25.70
N GLU A 556 23.35 11.02 24.88
CA GLU A 556 24.33 12.03 25.34
C GLU A 556 23.70 13.02 26.32
N ARG A 557 22.48 13.49 26.05
CA ARG A 557 21.67 14.31 26.98
C ARG A 557 21.43 13.59 28.31
N ALA A 558 20.94 12.35 28.28
CA ALA A 558 20.66 11.59 29.50
C ALA A 558 21.91 11.33 30.36
N ILE A 559 23.05 11.02 29.72
CA ILE A 559 24.35 10.85 30.39
C ILE A 559 24.85 12.17 31.01
N ALA A 560 24.56 13.31 30.39
CA ALA A 560 24.85 14.64 30.95
C ALA A 560 23.90 15.04 32.09
N GLY A 561 22.82 14.27 32.35
CA GLY A 561 21.78 14.60 33.31
C GLY A 561 20.72 15.58 32.79
N GLU A 562 20.70 15.84 31.47
CA GLU A 562 19.66 16.64 30.82
C GLU A 562 18.37 15.81 30.60
N PRO A 563 17.18 16.45 30.61
CA PRO A 563 15.94 15.78 30.24
C PRO A 563 15.98 15.26 28.80
N ALA A 564 15.92 13.93 28.63
CA ALA A 564 16.02 13.25 27.34
C ALA A 564 14.77 12.39 27.05
N ARG A 565 14.21 12.53 25.85
CA ARG A 565 13.00 11.78 25.43
C ARG A 565 13.01 11.50 23.94
N VAL A 566 12.41 10.39 23.57
CA VAL A 566 12.14 9.99 22.19
C VAL A 566 10.69 9.54 22.07
N PHE A 567 10.02 9.94 20.98
CA PHE A 567 8.71 9.41 20.59
C PHE A 567 8.77 8.78 19.19
N PHE A 568 8.27 7.55 19.07
CA PHE A 568 8.27 6.79 17.82
C PHE A 568 6.88 6.19 17.48
N LYS A 569 6.21 6.73 16.47
CA LYS A 569 5.03 6.11 15.84
C LYS A 569 5.44 5.33 14.58
N MET A 570 4.98 4.09 14.44
CA MET A 570 5.15 3.28 13.23
C MET A 570 4.14 2.12 13.14
N ASN A 571 4.13 1.39 12.02
CA ASN A 571 3.32 0.18 11.90
C ASN A 571 4.03 -1.07 12.45
N SER A 572 5.36 -1.14 12.39
CA SER A 572 6.13 -2.28 12.94
C SER A 572 7.60 -1.96 13.25
N LEU A 573 8.14 -2.57 14.30
CA LEU A 573 9.56 -2.55 14.69
C LEU A 573 10.13 -3.97 14.62
N THR A 574 11.08 -4.22 13.72
CA THR A 574 11.80 -5.52 13.60
C THR A 574 13.29 -5.39 13.25
N ASP A 575 13.84 -4.20 13.07
CA ASP A 575 15.27 -3.97 12.81
C ASP A 575 16.07 -4.18 14.10
N ARG A 576 17.01 -5.14 14.11
CA ARG A 576 17.71 -5.56 15.33
C ARG A 576 18.63 -4.46 15.88
N GLU A 577 19.29 -3.70 15.01
CA GLU A 577 20.25 -2.67 15.44
C GLU A 577 19.53 -1.48 16.09
N ILE A 578 18.35 -1.12 15.56
CA ILE A 578 17.51 -0.08 16.14
C ILE A 578 16.87 -0.55 17.46
N ILE A 579 16.44 -1.82 17.53
CA ILE A 579 15.96 -2.45 18.77
C ILE A 579 17.02 -2.38 19.88
N ASP A 580 18.27 -2.73 19.56
CA ASP A 580 19.38 -2.72 20.50
C ASP A 580 19.74 -1.29 20.93
N LYS A 581 19.67 -0.32 20.01
CA LYS A 581 19.90 1.10 20.31
C LYS A 581 18.80 1.73 21.15
N ILE A 582 17.55 1.29 21.02
CA ILE A 582 16.45 1.69 21.91
C ILE A 582 16.65 1.13 23.32
N ALA A 583 17.15 -0.11 23.45
CA ALA A 583 17.53 -0.66 24.75
C ALA A 583 18.72 0.10 25.36
N GLU A 584 19.72 0.47 24.56
CA GLU A 584 20.83 1.33 25.01
C GLU A 584 20.32 2.70 25.51
N ALA A 585 19.41 3.34 24.78
CA ALA A 585 18.77 4.59 25.19
C ALA A 585 18.01 4.45 26.52
N SER A 586 17.24 3.38 26.70
CA SER A 586 16.58 3.09 27.96
C SER A 586 17.56 2.87 29.12
N GLN A 587 18.72 2.23 28.88
CA GLN A 587 19.77 2.02 29.89
C GLN A 587 20.51 3.33 30.25
N ALA A 588 20.61 4.27 29.32
CA ALA A 588 21.17 5.61 29.57
C ALA A 588 20.22 6.54 30.36
N GLY A 589 18.93 6.18 30.48
CA GLY A 589 17.91 6.99 31.18
C GLY A 589 16.95 7.75 30.25
N VAL A 590 17.03 7.56 28.93
CA VAL A 590 16.11 8.18 27.96
C VAL A 590 14.72 7.56 28.09
N THR A 591 13.68 8.39 28.21
CA THR A 591 12.29 7.92 28.13
C THR A 591 11.90 7.70 26.66
N VAL A 592 11.45 6.50 26.31
CA VAL A 592 11.11 6.13 24.91
C VAL A 592 9.64 5.72 24.82
N ASP A 593 8.80 6.66 24.38
CA ASP A 593 7.39 6.41 24.08
C ASP A 593 7.23 5.89 22.66
N MET A 594 6.46 4.81 22.48
CA MET A 594 6.24 4.20 21.16
C MET A 594 4.77 3.90 20.91
N ILE A 595 4.31 4.17 19.68
CA ILE A 595 2.99 3.76 19.19
C ILE A 595 3.17 2.84 17.98
N ILE A 596 3.04 1.54 18.23
CA ILE A 596 3.23 0.47 17.24
C ILE A 596 1.91 -0.28 17.07
N ARG A 597 1.18 -0.01 15.98
CA ARG A 597 -0.11 -0.67 15.76
C ARG A 597 0.01 -2.15 15.40
N GLY A 598 1.07 -2.57 14.72
CA GLY A 598 1.33 -3.95 14.27
C GLY A 598 2.34 -4.72 15.12
N ILE A 599 3.44 -5.14 14.49
CA ILE A 599 4.49 -6.00 15.08
C ILE A 599 5.46 -5.17 15.93
N SER A 600 5.70 -5.59 17.17
CA SER A 600 6.91 -5.23 17.90
C SER A 600 7.77 -6.46 18.16
N CYS A 601 9.01 -6.49 17.69
CA CYS A 601 10.01 -7.45 18.14
C CYS A 601 10.71 -7.02 19.45
N LEU A 602 10.52 -5.78 19.90
CA LEU A 602 10.99 -5.27 21.20
C LEU A 602 9.97 -5.61 22.31
N VAL A 603 10.47 -5.86 23.52
CA VAL A 603 9.69 -6.06 24.76
C VAL A 603 10.07 -4.95 25.77
N PRO A 604 9.12 -4.12 26.22
CA PRO A 604 9.35 -3.06 27.20
C PRO A 604 9.40 -3.61 28.64
N GLY A 605 9.88 -2.80 29.58
CA GLY A 605 9.80 -3.09 31.02
C GLY A 605 10.72 -4.24 31.49
N ILE A 606 11.79 -4.56 30.75
CA ILE A 606 12.78 -5.56 31.16
C ILE A 606 13.87 -4.88 31.99
N ALA A 607 14.05 -5.34 33.23
CA ALA A 607 14.96 -4.75 34.21
C ALA A 607 16.40 -4.62 33.69
N GLY A 608 17.00 -3.44 33.83
CA GLY A 608 18.33 -3.12 33.33
C GLY A 608 18.47 -3.13 31.79
N LYS A 609 17.36 -3.08 31.04
CA LYS A 609 17.35 -3.18 29.57
C LYS A 609 16.36 -2.23 28.88
N THR A 610 15.09 -2.26 29.28
CA THR A 610 13.99 -1.56 28.59
C THR A 610 12.96 -0.93 29.54
N GLU A 611 13.36 -0.67 30.80
CA GLU A 611 12.50 -0.09 31.85
C GLU A 611 11.86 1.25 31.47
N ASN A 612 12.59 2.08 30.72
CA ASN A 612 12.15 3.40 30.26
C ASN A 612 11.49 3.37 28.86
N VAL A 613 11.19 2.18 28.34
CA VAL A 613 10.47 1.99 27.06
C VAL A 613 8.99 1.74 27.34
N HIS A 614 8.12 2.47 26.65
CA HIS A 614 6.67 2.36 26.79
C HIS A 614 6.03 2.15 25.43
N ILE A 615 5.50 0.96 25.14
CA ILE A 615 4.93 0.62 23.83
C ILE A 615 3.41 0.49 23.92
N ARG A 616 2.70 1.32 23.17
CA ARG A 616 1.25 1.25 22.97
C ARG A 616 0.87 0.82 21.55
N SER A 617 -0.34 0.32 21.41
CA SER A 617 -0.99 -0.01 20.14
C SER A 617 -2.41 0.52 20.13
N ILE A 618 -2.80 1.19 19.04
CA ILE A 618 -4.18 1.61 18.79
C ILE A 618 -4.67 0.84 17.55
N VAL A 619 -5.81 0.18 17.69
CA VAL A 619 -6.57 -0.49 16.62
C VAL A 619 -8.02 -0.05 16.79
N GLY A 620 -8.69 0.31 15.70
CA GLY A 620 -10.01 0.89 15.74
C GLY A 620 -10.57 1.12 14.35
N ARG A 621 -11.48 2.09 14.22
CA ARG A 621 -12.21 2.43 13.00
C ARG A 621 -11.30 2.76 11.81
N PHE A 622 -10.21 3.48 12.07
CA PHE A 622 -9.23 3.82 11.04
C PHE A 622 -7.94 3.00 11.22
N LEU A 623 -7.31 2.67 10.09
CA LEU A 623 -6.05 1.95 10.05
C LEU A 623 -4.92 2.94 10.33
N GLU A 624 -4.36 2.87 11.53
CA GLU A 624 -3.21 3.70 11.92
C GLU A 624 -2.02 3.44 10.99
N HIS A 625 -1.59 4.42 10.18
CA HIS A 625 -0.58 4.17 9.13
C HIS A 625 0.62 5.14 9.13
N ALA A 626 0.43 6.39 9.55
CA ALA A 626 1.48 7.40 9.62
C ALA A 626 2.69 6.94 10.46
N ARG A 627 3.88 7.41 10.11
CA ARG A 627 5.09 7.23 10.92
C ARG A 627 5.67 8.59 11.31
N VAL A 628 6.02 8.71 12.58
CA VAL A 628 6.53 9.93 13.20
C VAL A 628 7.73 9.56 14.06
N TYR A 629 8.86 10.24 13.87
CA TYR A 629 10.04 10.10 14.72
C TYR A 629 10.35 11.46 15.35
N ALA A 630 10.24 11.59 16.66
CA ALA A 630 10.50 12.82 17.39
C ALA A 630 11.54 12.61 18.49
N PHE A 631 12.40 13.61 18.68
CA PHE A 631 13.52 13.60 19.62
C PHE A 631 13.51 14.89 20.46
N GLY A 632 13.98 14.80 21.71
CA GLY A 632 13.91 15.88 22.68
C GLY A 632 12.58 15.93 23.44
N VAL A 633 12.60 16.46 24.66
CA VAL A 633 11.40 16.54 25.53
C VAL A 633 10.31 17.46 24.93
N GLU A 634 10.73 18.53 24.24
CA GLU A 634 9.87 19.49 23.53
C GLU A 634 9.70 19.13 22.03
N ASN A 635 10.01 17.88 21.62
CA ASN A 635 10.00 17.45 20.22
C ASN A 635 10.80 18.41 19.30
N ASP A 636 11.98 18.86 19.77
CA ASP A 636 12.79 19.88 19.10
C ASP A 636 13.23 19.46 17.67
N ILE A 637 13.21 18.15 17.38
CA ILE A 637 13.31 17.57 16.05
C ILE A 637 12.14 16.59 15.81
N VAL A 638 11.31 16.85 14.79
CA VAL A 638 10.23 15.95 14.31
C VAL A 638 10.45 15.58 12.86
N TYR A 639 10.38 14.28 12.54
CA TYR A 639 10.34 13.72 11.20
C TYR A 639 9.03 12.98 10.94
N LEU A 640 8.47 13.14 9.73
CA LEU A 640 7.47 12.24 9.16
C LEU A 640 8.17 11.25 8.20
N SER A 641 7.59 10.07 8.00
CA SER A 641 8.26 9.01 7.24
C SER A 641 7.32 8.06 6.48
N SER A 642 7.78 7.55 5.34
CA SER A 642 7.14 6.44 4.61
C SER A 642 7.50 5.05 5.18
N ALA A 643 8.58 4.99 5.97
CA ALA A 643 9.18 3.75 6.46
C ALA A 643 8.69 3.33 7.85
N ASP A 644 8.66 2.02 8.05
CA ASP A 644 8.64 1.39 9.37
C ASP A 644 10.06 0.96 9.76
N MET A 645 10.36 0.77 11.05
CA MET A 645 11.69 0.34 11.52
C MET A 645 11.87 -1.19 11.39
N MET A 646 11.78 -1.68 10.15
CA MET A 646 12.03 -3.07 9.76
C MET A 646 13.23 -3.11 8.80
N THR A 647 14.10 -4.11 8.93
CA THR A 647 15.29 -4.34 8.06
C THR A 647 14.99 -4.16 6.56
N ARG A 648 13.87 -4.68 6.06
CA ARG A 648 13.48 -4.52 4.65
C ARG A 648 13.20 -3.07 4.22
N ASN A 649 12.80 -2.20 5.15
CA ASN A 649 12.49 -0.80 4.94
C ASN A 649 13.72 0.10 5.16
N THR A 650 14.64 -0.31 6.04
CA THR A 650 15.91 0.38 6.29
C THR A 650 17.02 0.00 5.32
N GLU A 651 17.01 -1.21 4.75
CA GLU A 651 18.15 -1.76 3.97
C GLU A 651 17.79 -2.29 2.57
N HIS A 652 16.52 -2.60 2.26
CA HIS A 652 16.11 -3.25 1.00
C HIS A 652 15.00 -2.50 0.23
N ARG A 653 14.80 -1.23 0.56
CA ARG A 653 13.82 -0.35 -0.06
C ARG A 653 14.36 1.06 -0.19
N VAL A 654 13.76 1.78 -1.15
CA VAL A 654 13.86 3.23 -1.22
C VAL A 654 12.65 3.81 -0.48
N GLU A 655 12.92 4.42 0.66
CA GLU A 655 11.95 5.07 1.57
C GLU A 655 12.49 6.46 1.93
N ILE A 656 11.65 7.32 2.50
CA ILE A 656 12.07 8.66 2.94
C ILE A 656 11.54 8.98 4.34
N ALA A 657 12.37 9.64 5.15
CA ALA A 657 11.97 10.48 6.27
C ALA A 657 12.30 11.94 5.98
N TYR A 658 11.47 12.87 6.44
CA TYR A 658 11.57 14.31 6.14
C TYR A 658 11.16 15.15 7.36
N PRO A 659 11.90 16.24 7.66
CA PRO A 659 11.67 17.04 8.86
C PRO A 659 10.45 17.95 8.72
N VAL A 660 9.71 18.14 9.81
CA VAL A 660 8.62 19.12 9.90
C VAL A 660 9.21 20.44 10.41
N LEU A 661 9.70 21.25 9.46
CA LEU A 661 10.42 22.48 9.78
C LEU A 661 9.48 23.58 10.29
N ASP A 662 8.36 23.80 9.60
CA ASP A 662 7.35 24.81 9.98
C ASP A 662 6.75 24.54 11.38
N PRO A 663 6.73 25.55 12.28
CA PRO A 663 6.21 25.39 13.64
C PRO A 663 4.71 25.03 13.71
N MET A 664 3.88 25.50 12.78
CA MET A 664 2.44 25.26 12.79
C MET A 664 2.12 23.83 12.34
N CYS A 665 2.78 23.36 11.28
CA CYS A 665 2.74 21.96 10.87
C CYS A 665 3.26 21.04 11.98
N ARG A 666 4.30 21.44 12.72
CA ARG A 666 4.83 20.67 13.84
C ARG A 666 3.84 20.56 15.00
N ALA A 667 3.25 21.68 15.42
CA ALA A 667 2.23 21.69 16.47
C ALA A 667 1.04 20.77 16.15
N LEU A 668 0.60 20.71 14.89
CA LEU A 668 -0.45 19.78 14.45
C LEU A 668 -0.03 18.30 14.53
N VAL A 669 1.22 17.96 14.22
CA VAL A 669 1.75 16.60 14.42
C VAL A 669 1.87 16.27 15.92
N GLU A 670 2.25 17.24 16.75
CA GLU A 670 2.35 17.07 18.20
C GLU A 670 0.98 16.94 18.88
N GLU A 671 -0.03 17.73 18.48
CA GLU A 671 -1.41 17.56 18.95
C GLU A 671 -1.90 16.14 18.67
N TYR A 672 -1.66 15.64 17.45
CA TYR A 672 -1.95 14.26 17.08
C TYR A 672 -1.23 13.25 17.99
N MET A 673 0.08 13.43 18.23
CA MET A 673 0.86 12.59 19.14
C MET A 673 0.26 12.56 20.57
N GLN A 674 -0.10 13.74 21.11
CA GLN A 674 -0.72 13.84 22.44
C GLN A 674 -2.10 13.19 22.49
N ALA A 675 -2.93 13.34 21.44
CA ALA A 675 -4.21 12.66 21.33
C ALA A 675 -4.04 11.13 21.38
N GLN A 676 -3.05 10.58 20.66
CA GLN A 676 -2.78 9.14 20.69
C GLN A 676 -2.22 8.66 22.05
N LEU A 677 -1.42 9.47 22.75
CA LEU A 677 -0.94 9.18 24.11
C LEU A 677 -2.03 9.33 25.18
N ARG A 678 -3.10 10.10 24.91
CA ARG A 678 -4.26 10.27 25.79
C ARG A 678 -5.30 9.15 25.65
N ASP A 679 -5.27 8.36 24.58
CA ASP A 679 -6.28 7.31 24.34
C ASP A 679 -6.36 6.28 25.48
N ASN A 680 -7.59 6.07 25.98
CA ASN A 680 -7.93 5.15 27.07
C ASN A 680 -9.12 4.23 26.72
N VAL A 681 -9.51 4.18 25.43
CA VAL A 681 -10.65 3.40 24.91
C VAL A 681 -10.16 2.24 24.03
N LYS A 682 -9.27 2.55 23.09
CA LYS A 682 -8.73 1.60 22.09
C LYS A 682 -7.25 1.31 22.27
N ALA A 683 -6.51 2.16 23.00
CA ALA A 683 -5.12 1.91 23.34
C ALA A 683 -4.93 0.65 24.19
N ARG A 684 -3.90 -0.12 23.81
CA ARG A 684 -3.37 -1.25 24.59
C ARG A 684 -1.88 -1.05 24.82
N ALA A 685 -1.40 -1.31 26.04
CA ALA A 685 0.02 -1.34 26.36
C ALA A 685 0.58 -2.75 26.12
N LEU A 686 1.84 -2.84 25.72
CA LEU A 686 2.61 -4.08 25.70
C LEU A 686 3.29 -4.28 27.06
N SER A 687 3.07 -5.44 27.69
CA SER A 687 3.71 -5.79 28.96
C SER A 687 5.11 -6.39 28.76
N SER A 688 5.86 -6.52 29.86
CA SER A 688 7.13 -7.25 29.90
C SER A 688 6.98 -8.77 29.70
N ALA A 689 5.75 -9.32 29.78
CA ALA A 689 5.44 -10.69 29.34
C ALA A 689 5.13 -10.78 27.83
N GLY A 690 5.17 -9.66 27.11
CA GLY A 690 4.80 -9.56 25.70
C GLY A 690 3.29 -9.65 25.43
N THR A 691 2.45 -9.57 26.47
CA THR A 691 0.98 -9.52 26.34
C THR A 691 0.49 -8.10 26.07
N TRP A 692 -0.67 -7.98 25.42
CA TRP A 692 -1.28 -6.69 25.10
C TRP A 692 -2.52 -6.46 25.95
N GLU A 693 -2.45 -5.48 26.84
CA GLU A 693 -3.46 -5.20 27.87
C GLU A 693 -4.09 -3.83 27.61
N ARG A 694 -5.42 -3.67 27.78
CA ARG A 694 -6.08 -2.35 27.63
C ARG A 694 -5.46 -1.36 28.61
N VAL A 695 -5.20 -0.12 28.17
CA VAL A 695 -4.70 0.94 29.05
C VAL A 695 -5.73 1.20 30.15
N GLY A 696 -5.29 1.14 31.41
CA GLY A 696 -6.18 1.30 32.57
C GLY A 696 -6.74 2.73 32.66
N ARG A 697 -8.06 2.84 32.87
CA ARG A 697 -8.73 4.11 33.15
C ARG A 697 -8.62 4.44 34.63
N ALA A 698 -8.23 5.67 34.96
CA ALA A 698 -8.30 6.14 36.35
C ALA A 698 -9.78 6.29 36.77
N PRO A 699 -10.13 6.05 38.05
CA PRO A 699 -11.50 6.20 38.53
C PRO A 699 -12.02 7.62 38.28
N GLY A 700 -13.11 7.74 37.51
CA GLY A 700 -13.71 9.03 37.15
C GLY A 700 -13.04 9.77 35.97
N ALA A 701 -12.06 9.18 35.29
CA ALA A 701 -11.56 9.72 34.03
C ALA A 701 -12.59 9.53 32.89
N GLU A 702 -12.71 10.53 32.02
CA GLU A 702 -13.58 10.47 30.85
C GLU A 702 -13.02 9.53 29.76
N ASP A 703 -13.92 8.92 28.98
CA ASP A 703 -13.58 8.06 27.85
C ASP A 703 -13.00 8.89 26.69
N PHE A 704 -11.73 8.67 26.38
CA PHE A 704 -11.03 9.36 25.29
C PHE A 704 -10.59 8.37 24.20
N ASN A 705 -11.25 8.45 23.04
CA ASN A 705 -10.89 7.75 21.80
C ASN A 705 -10.24 8.77 20.84
N ALA A 706 -8.97 8.55 20.51
CA ALA A 706 -8.22 9.49 19.67
C ALA A 706 -8.81 9.63 18.26
N GLN A 707 -9.30 8.54 17.64
CA GLN A 707 -9.80 8.57 16.27
C GLN A 707 -11.12 9.35 16.15
N GLU A 708 -12.04 9.17 17.09
CA GLU A 708 -13.31 9.91 17.10
C GLU A 708 -13.14 11.36 17.58
N PHE A 709 -12.13 11.66 18.43
CA PHE A 709 -11.74 13.04 18.75
C PHE A 709 -11.23 13.78 17.49
N LEU A 710 -10.27 13.21 16.77
CA LEU A 710 -9.69 13.82 15.56
C LEU A 710 -10.75 13.97 14.45
N LEU A 711 -11.70 13.02 14.37
CA LEU A 711 -12.88 13.14 13.50
C LEU A 711 -13.74 14.35 13.86
N ALA A 712 -14.16 14.47 15.13
CA ALA A 712 -14.98 15.60 15.59
C ALA A 712 -14.24 16.94 15.42
N GLN A 713 -12.94 16.97 15.71
CA GLN A 713 -12.07 18.12 15.56
C GLN A 713 -12.00 18.60 14.11
N ALA A 714 -11.85 17.72 13.12
CA ALA A 714 -11.82 18.12 11.71
C ALA A 714 -13.13 18.79 11.26
N TYR A 715 -14.28 18.36 11.78
CA TYR A 715 -15.57 19.02 11.53
C TYR A 715 -15.65 20.41 12.20
N GLU A 716 -15.14 20.59 13.42
CA GLU A 716 -15.07 21.89 14.09
C GLU A 716 -14.07 22.84 13.41
N HIS A 717 -12.93 22.32 12.96
CA HIS A 717 -11.93 23.07 12.20
C HIS A 717 -12.50 23.58 10.86
N ALA A 718 -13.27 22.75 10.16
CA ALA A 718 -13.96 23.17 8.93
C ALA A 718 -15.12 24.16 9.16
N ARG A 719 -15.79 24.10 10.33
CA ARG A 719 -16.80 25.11 10.75
C ARG A 719 -16.16 26.45 11.11
N HIS A 720 -15.00 26.42 11.74
CA HIS A 720 -14.36 27.60 12.33
C HIS A 720 -12.86 27.73 11.96
N PRO A 721 -12.49 27.75 10.67
CA PRO A 721 -11.08 27.63 10.24
C PRO A 721 -10.19 28.77 10.74
N LYS A 722 -10.72 30.00 10.81
CA LYS A 722 -10.00 31.15 11.40
C LYS A 722 -9.69 30.97 12.90
N ARG A 723 -10.51 30.23 13.64
CA ARG A 723 -10.29 29.92 15.07
C ARG A 723 -9.30 28.76 15.23
N ALA A 724 -9.42 27.71 14.41
CA ALA A 724 -8.47 26.60 14.40
C ALA A 724 -7.04 27.09 14.12
N MET A 725 -6.86 27.89 13.07
CA MET A 725 -5.56 28.49 12.73
C MET A 725 -5.07 29.52 13.76
N ALA A 726 -5.96 30.12 14.57
CA ALA A 726 -5.54 30.97 15.68
C ALA A 726 -5.04 30.16 16.89
N SER A 727 -5.67 29.02 17.20
CA SER A 727 -5.21 28.11 18.28
C SER A 727 -3.85 27.50 17.92
N ALA A 728 -3.75 26.88 16.75
CA ALA A 728 -2.52 26.24 16.28
C ALA A 728 -1.33 27.23 16.19
N ARG A 729 -1.57 28.50 15.86
CA ARG A 729 -0.54 29.56 15.91
C ARG A 729 -0.13 29.93 17.33
N ALA A 730 -1.09 30.08 18.25
CA ALA A 730 -0.80 30.39 19.65
C ALA A 730 -0.01 29.26 20.34
N GLU A 731 -0.37 28.00 20.04
CA GLU A 731 0.31 26.81 20.53
C GLU A 731 1.72 26.66 19.91
N ALA A 732 1.87 26.96 18.61
CA ALA A 732 3.17 26.98 17.93
C ALA A 732 4.04 28.22 18.25
N GLY A 733 3.59 29.14 19.13
CA GLY A 733 4.28 30.39 19.44
C GLY A 733 4.41 31.38 18.28
N VAL A 734 3.66 31.17 17.19
CA VAL A 734 3.73 31.97 15.96
C VAL A 734 2.87 33.24 16.13
N PRO A 735 3.44 34.46 15.96
CA PRO A 735 2.66 35.69 16.07
C PRO A 735 1.55 35.74 15.02
N ALA A 736 0.43 36.40 15.36
CA ALA A 736 -0.60 36.68 14.38
C ALA A 736 -0.03 37.56 13.25
N PRO A 737 -0.33 37.27 11.97
CA PRO A 737 0.06 38.17 10.89
C PRO A 737 -0.58 39.53 11.11
N GLU A 738 0.18 40.60 10.87
CA GLU A 738 -0.37 41.95 10.90
C GLU A 738 -1.57 42.07 9.96
N PRO A 739 -2.61 42.84 10.32
CA PRO A 739 -3.75 43.03 9.44
C PRO A 739 -3.26 43.68 8.15
N ALA A 740 -3.36 42.94 7.04
CA ALA A 740 -2.83 43.36 5.75
C ALA A 740 -3.22 44.81 5.44
N ALA A 741 -2.23 45.67 5.27
CA ALA A 741 -2.44 47.07 4.93
C ALA A 741 -3.35 47.15 3.71
N ALA A 742 -4.31 48.08 3.72
CA ALA A 742 -5.20 48.29 2.59
C ALA A 742 -4.37 48.46 1.31
N PRO A 743 -4.74 47.79 0.20
CA PRO A 743 -3.90 47.74 -0.99
C PRO A 743 -3.53 49.16 -1.42
N ALA A 744 -2.23 49.41 -1.50
CA ALA A 744 -1.73 50.72 -1.89
C ALA A 744 -2.36 51.14 -3.23
N PRO A 745 -2.66 52.43 -3.44
CA PRO A 745 -3.12 52.89 -4.74
C PRO A 745 -2.10 52.47 -5.81
N LYS A 746 -2.60 52.06 -6.98
CA LYS A 746 -1.75 51.62 -8.09
C LYS A 746 -0.67 52.68 -8.36
N PRO A 747 0.59 52.29 -8.61
CA PRO A 747 1.59 53.23 -9.11
C PRO A 747 1.06 53.93 -10.36
N GLU A 748 1.20 55.26 -10.40
CA GLU A 748 0.99 56.03 -11.62
C GLU A 748 2.06 55.64 -12.65
N GLU A 749 1.75 55.77 -13.94
CA GLU A 749 2.61 55.30 -15.04
C GLU A 749 3.95 56.06 -15.04
N GLN A 750 5.03 55.38 -14.61
CA GLN A 750 6.39 55.90 -14.72
C GLN A 750 6.82 55.86 -16.19
N THR A 751 7.38 56.97 -16.68
CA THR A 751 7.94 57.05 -18.03
C THR A 751 9.18 56.17 -18.17
N GLU A 752 9.39 55.59 -19.36
CA GLU A 752 10.46 54.61 -19.64
C GLU A 752 11.85 55.12 -19.23
N GLU A 753 12.12 56.40 -19.47
CA GLU A 753 13.37 57.09 -19.10
C GLU A 753 13.68 57.02 -17.58
N GLN A 754 12.64 57.04 -16.74
CA GLN A 754 12.78 56.98 -15.28
C GLN A 754 12.79 55.54 -14.75
N ALA A 755 12.30 54.56 -15.52
CA ALA A 755 12.53 53.15 -15.23
C ALA A 755 14.00 52.76 -15.50
N ASP A 756 14.61 53.29 -16.57
CA ASP A 756 15.98 52.97 -16.99
C ASP A 756 17.05 53.57 -16.04
N GLU A 757 16.82 54.77 -15.49
CA GLU A 757 17.65 55.32 -14.39
C GLU A 757 17.58 54.44 -13.12
N ASN A 758 16.37 54.03 -12.72
CA ASN A 758 16.19 53.16 -11.56
C ASN A 758 16.83 51.77 -11.77
N ALA A 759 16.74 51.21 -12.97
CA ALA A 759 17.40 49.95 -13.33
C ALA A 759 18.94 50.06 -13.26
N ARG A 760 19.51 51.18 -13.72
CA ARG A 760 20.95 51.48 -13.57
C ARG A 760 21.38 51.59 -12.11
N ALA A 761 20.66 52.38 -11.30
CA ALA A 761 20.97 52.55 -9.88
C ALA A 761 20.89 51.21 -9.11
N ALA A 762 19.90 50.37 -9.42
CA ALA A 762 19.79 49.03 -8.87
C ALA A 762 20.95 48.11 -9.31
N PHE A 763 21.36 48.17 -10.58
CA PHE A 763 22.49 47.39 -11.10
C PHE A 763 23.83 47.80 -10.47
N GLU A 764 24.12 49.09 -10.34
CA GLU A 764 25.34 49.59 -9.67
C GLU A 764 25.36 49.21 -8.18
N THR A 765 24.22 49.26 -7.50
CA THR A 765 24.08 48.82 -6.10
C THR A 765 24.32 47.31 -5.97
N ALA A 766 23.74 46.49 -6.85
CA ALA A 766 23.93 45.04 -6.85
C ALA A 766 25.38 44.63 -7.19
N LEU A 767 26.06 45.40 -8.06
CA LEU A 767 27.48 45.21 -8.37
C LEU A 767 28.35 45.51 -7.15
N ALA A 768 28.13 46.64 -6.47
CA ALA A 768 28.85 47.02 -5.25
C ALA A 768 28.64 46.02 -4.10
N GLU A 769 27.41 45.51 -3.91
CA GLU A 769 27.15 44.43 -2.96
C GLU A 769 27.89 43.13 -3.33
N THR A 770 27.97 42.79 -4.61
CA THR A 770 28.66 41.58 -5.10
C THR A 770 30.16 41.69 -4.87
N GLU A 771 30.78 42.85 -5.16
CA GLU A 771 32.18 43.12 -4.86
C GLU A 771 32.46 43.08 -3.34
N ALA A 772 31.60 43.68 -2.52
CA ALA A 772 31.73 43.64 -1.06
C ALA A 772 31.64 42.21 -0.51
N ARG A 773 30.71 41.38 -1.03
CA ARG A 773 30.59 39.95 -0.68
C ARG A 773 31.82 39.15 -1.12
N ALA A 774 32.39 39.43 -2.30
CA ALA A 774 33.62 38.80 -2.77
C ALA A 774 34.82 39.13 -1.87
N GLN A 775 35.01 40.41 -1.52
CA GLN A 775 36.06 40.85 -0.60
C GLN A 775 35.90 40.24 0.80
N ALA A 776 34.66 40.14 1.30
CA ALA A 776 34.36 39.48 2.58
C ALA A 776 34.67 37.97 2.56
N ALA A 777 34.36 37.28 1.46
CA ALA A 777 34.68 35.87 1.27
C ALA A 777 36.20 35.64 1.20
N GLU A 778 36.95 36.48 0.48
CA GLU A 778 38.41 36.39 0.42
C GLU A 778 39.04 36.67 1.80
N ALA A 779 38.55 37.67 2.54
CA ALA A 779 38.98 37.94 3.90
C ALA A 779 38.69 36.77 4.86
N ALA A 780 37.56 36.08 4.70
CA ALA A 780 37.25 34.86 5.45
C ALA A 780 38.21 33.71 5.12
N GLN A 781 38.47 33.46 3.83
CA GLN A 781 39.44 32.44 3.38
C GLN A 781 40.85 32.72 3.89
N ARG A 782 41.30 33.99 3.87
CA ARG A 782 42.60 34.40 4.44
C ARG A 782 42.69 34.13 5.95
N ARG A 783 41.62 34.35 6.72
CA ARG A 783 41.54 33.98 8.15
C ARG A 783 41.57 32.46 8.37
N ILE A 784 40.85 31.70 7.55
CA ILE A 784 40.83 30.22 7.64
C ILE A 784 42.22 29.65 7.35
N ALA A 785 42.93 30.14 6.33
CA ALA A 785 44.30 29.72 6.03
C ALA A 785 45.26 30.03 7.19
N GLN A 786 45.15 31.22 7.79
CA GLN A 786 45.94 31.60 8.98
C GLN A 786 45.64 30.73 10.21
N ALA A 787 44.39 30.30 10.40
CA ALA A 787 43.99 29.43 11.50
C ALA A 787 44.36 27.95 11.32
N THR A 788 44.57 27.49 10.07
CA THR A 788 44.80 26.08 9.72
C THR A 788 46.23 25.75 9.29
N GLY A 789 47.08 26.76 9.06
CA GLY A 789 48.48 26.57 8.67
C GLY A 789 48.70 26.08 7.22
N ALA A 790 47.65 26.10 6.39
CA ALA A 790 47.73 25.69 5.00
C ALA A 790 48.45 26.74 4.12
N PRO A 791 49.25 26.34 3.11
CA PRO A 791 49.91 27.27 2.21
C PRO A 791 48.91 28.02 1.32
N GLN A 792 49.19 29.30 1.03
CA GLN A 792 48.34 30.14 0.20
C GLN A 792 48.42 29.77 -1.29
N PRO A 793 47.31 29.85 -2.05
CA PRO A 793 47.32 29.70 -3.51
C PRO A 793 47.95 30.93 -4.20
N ALA A 794 48.53 30.71 -5.38
CA ALA A 794 49.12 31.78 -6.19
C ALA A 794 48.04 32.62 -6.91
N PRO A 795 48.27 33.92 -7.16
CA PRO A 795 47.31 34.79 -7.83
C PRO A 795 47.11 34.43 -9.32
N ALA A 796 45.87 34.46 -9.78
CA ALA A 796 45.52 34.24 -11.18
C ALA A 796 45.93 35.44 -12.08
N ALA A 797 46.29 35.15 -13.33
CA ALA A 797 46.71 36.17 -14.29
C ALA A 797 45.52 36.99 -14.82
N THR A 798 45.69 38.30 -14.93
CA THR A 798 44.65 39.24 -15.39
C THR A 798 44.49 39.23 -16.91
N ALA A 799 43.28 38.93 -17.38
CA ALA A 799 42.89 39.17 -18.76
C ALA A 799 42.64 40.69 -18.99
N ARG A 800 43.01 41.21 -20.17
CA ARG A 800 42.75 42.61 -20.54
C ARG A 800 41.31 42.77 -21.06
N PRO A 801 40.62 43.90 -20.74
CA PRO A 801 39.30 44.18 -21.28
C PRO A 801 39.35 44.56 -22.77
N ALA A 802 38.29 44.26 -23.51
CA ALA A 802 38.06 44.74 -24.87
C ALA A 802 37.30 46.09 -24.86
N ALA A 803 37.52 46.91 -25.89
CA ALA A 803 36.92 48.24 -26.01
C ALA A 803 35.57 48.23 -26.75
N GLN A 804 34.74 49.24 -26.50
CA GLN A 804 33.41 49.43 -27.10
C GLN A 804 33.45 50.08 -28.51
N PRO A 805 32.35 50.01 -29.30
CA PRO A 805 32.39 50.20 -30.76
C PRO A 805 32.02 51.60 -31.28
N ALA A 806 32.38 51.86 -32.53
CA ALA A 806 31.99 53.01 -33.37
C ALA A 806 31.86 52.55 -34.85
N PRO A 807 31.24 53.34 -35.77
CA PRO A 807 30.17 52.79 -36.63
C PRO A 807 30.52 52.47 -38.10
N ALA A 808 29.47 52.08 -38.85
CA ALA A 808 29.47 51.29 -40.09
C ALA A 808 30.08 51.91 -41.37
N ALA A 809 30.50 51.01 -42.27
CA ALA A 809 30.74 51.22 -43.71
C ALA A 809 30.29 49.96 -44.50
N ALA A 810 30.25 50.01 -45.84
CA ALA A 810 29.41 49.14 -46.67
C ALA A 810 30.15 48.09 -47.55
N ALA A 811 29.33 47.21 -48.17
CA ALA A 811 29.50 46.52 -49.48
C ALA A 811 29.96 45.03 -49.56
N GLN A 812 28.96 44.14 -49.76
CA GLN A 812 28.81 43.16 -50.88
C GLN A 812 29.79 41.94 -51.05
N PRO A 813 29.47 40.87 -51.84
CA PRO A 813 29.43 39.51 -51.26
C PRO A 813 30.07 38.33 -52.07
N ALA A 814 29.93 37.10 -51.52
CA ALA A 814 30.04 35.75 -52.14
C ALA A 814 31.48 35.21 -52.43
N PRO A 815 31.70 33.89 -52.70
CA PRO A 815 30.77 32.76 -52.89
C PRO A 815 31.10 31.43 -52.10
N GLU A 816 30.40 30.33 -52.44
CA GLU A 816 30.56 28.93 -51.92
C GLU A 816 31.72 28.13 -52.59
N PRO A 817 32.01 26.86 -52.18
CA PRO A 817 31.55 25.71 -53.01
C PRO A 817 31.30 24.30 -52.34
N ALA A 818 30.41 23.52 -52.98
CA ALA A 818 30.34 22.05 -53.30
C ALA A 818 31.36 20.98 -52.77
N ALA A 819 31.14 19.63 -52.78
CA ALA A 819 29.98 18.69 -52.91
C ALA A 819 30.42 17.17 -52.86
N THR A 820 29.52 16.20 -53.17
CA THR A 820 29.70 14.73 -53.52
C THR A 820 29.77 13.68 -52.37
N ALA A 821 29.35 12.38 -52.48
CA ALA A 821 28.53 11.60 -53.47
C ALA A 821 27.98 10.23 -52.89
N GLN A 822 27.15 9.49 -53.67
CA GLN A 822 26.59 8.13 -53.39
C GLN A 822 27.21 7.01 -54.29
N PRO A 823 26.80 5.72 -54.19
CA PRO A 823 25.82 5.13 -55.16
C PRO A 823 24.93 3.94 -54.66
N ALA A 824 24.07 3.38 -55.54
CA ALA A 824 23.18 2.21 -55.35
C ALA A 824 22.90 1.43 -56.67
N PRO A 825 22.21 0.26 -56.65
CA PRO A 825 21.29 -0.18 -57.74
C PRO A 825 19.98 -0.89 -57.24
N ALA A 826 18.75 -0.59 -57.74
CA ALA A 826 18.04 -1.03 -58.98
C ALA A 826 17.06 -2.24 -58.74
N GLU A 827 16.06 -2.63 -59.57
CA GLU A 827 15.60 -2.22 -60.92
C GLU A 827 14.04 -2.32 -61.14
N THR A 828 13.49 -2.97 -62.20
CA THR A 828 12.05 -2.98 -62.63
C THR A 828 11.41 -4.40 -62.69
N ALA A 829 10.20 -4.75 -63.18
CA ALA A 829 9.06 -4.12 -63.95
C ALA A 829 7.71 -4.85 -63.57
N VAL A 830 6.42 -4.58 -63.92
CA VAL A 830 5.55 -3.85 -64.91
C VAL A 830 4.60 -4.82 -65.69
N ALA A 831 3.36 -4.37 -65.98
CA ALA A 831 2.26 -4.95 -66.83
C ALA A 831 1.28 -5.99 -66.19
N ALA A 832 -0.02 -6.09 -66.51
CA ALA A 832 -0.99 -5.21 -67.24
C ALA A 832 -2.48 -5.58 -66.90
N GLU A 833 -3.46 -4.83 -67.42
CA GLU A 833 -4.92 -4.93 -67.15
C GLU A 833 -5.69 -6.03 -67.93
N LEU A 834 -6.95 -6.34 -67.55
CA LEU A 834 -8.18 -6.12 -68.37
C LEU A 834 -9.50 -6.72 -67.78
N ILE A 835 -10.60 -5.94 -67.95
CA ILE A 835 -12.02 -6.35 -68.13
C ILE A 835 -12.92 -6.73 -66.91
N ASP A 836 -14.20 -6.39 -67.06
CA ASP A 836 -15.41 -6.37 -66.18
C ASP A 836 -16.46 -7.38 -66.76
N PRO A 837 -17.79 -7.49 -66.42
CA PRO A 837 -18.60 -7.18 -65.22
C PRO A 837 -19.50 -8.37 -64.74
N GLU A 838 -20.54 -8.07 -63.92
CA GLU A 838 -21.96 -8.57 -64.00
C GLU A 838 -22.63 -9.43 -62.88
N THR A 839 -23.60 -8.79 -62.18
CA THR A 839 -24.99 -9.25 -61.87
C THR A 839 -25.37 -10.22 -60.71
N GLY A 840 -26.62 -10.05 -60.21
CA GLY A 840 -27.44 -11.03 -59.46
C GLY A 840 -27.33 -11.01 -57.91
N ALA A 841 -28.26 -10.59 -57.03
CA ALA A 841 -29.68 -10.15 -57.01
C ALA A 841 -30.71 -11.15 -56.37
N ARG A 842 -31.52 -10.64 -55.41
CA ARG A 842 -32.73 -11.23 -54.75
C ARG A 842 -32.53 -12.37 -53.71
N ALA A 843 -33.40 -12.61 -52.71
CA ALA A 843 -34.41 -11.76 -52.02
C ALA A 843 -35.04 -12.45 -50.76
N ALA A 844 -35.55 -11.63 -49.80
CA ALA A 844 -36.59 -11.92 -48.78
C ALA A 844 -36.28 -12.96 -47.65
N ALA A 845 -36.97 -13.03 -46.50
CA ALA A 845 -38.15 -12.31 -45.97
C ALA A 845 -38.20 -12.24 -44.41
N THR A 846 -38.94 -11.24 -43.84
CA THR A 846 -39.88 -11.26 -42.66
C THR A 846 -39.63 -12.13 -41.40
N ASP A 847 -40.01 -11.77 -40.14
CA ASP A 847 -40.44 -10.56 -39.38
C ASP A 847 -40.75 -11.03 -37.90
N SER A 848 -41.16 -10.30 -36.84
CA SER A 848 -41.41 -8.87 -36.52
C SER A 848 -41.36 -8.63 -34.98
N ARG A 849 -41.22 -7.37 -34.54
CA ARG A 849 -41.64 -6.74 -33.23
C ARG A 849 -41.09 -7.33 -31.90
N ALA A 850 -40.58 -6.60 -30.89
CA ALA A 850 -40.65 -5.20 -30.41
C ALA A 850 -41.68 -4.88 -29.30
N THR A 851 -41.18 -4.52 -28.10
CA THR A 851 -41.83 -3.79 -26.99
C THR A 851 -40.79 -2.89 -26.29
N ALA A 852 -41.19 -1.89 -25.50
CA ALA A 852 -40.31 -0.79 -25.06
C ALA A 852 -40.65 -0.20 -23.67
N ARG A 853 -39.78 0.73 -23.21
CA ARG A 853 -39.82 1.63 -22.03
C ARG A 853 -39.09 1.14 -20.76
N ALA A 854 -38.57 2.01 -19.89
CA ALA A 854 -38.08 3.41 -20.04
C ALA A 854 -37.35 3.83 -18.73
N ALA A 855 -36.35 4.71 -18.82
CA ALA A 855 -35.76 5.43 -17.69
C ALA A 855 -35.33 6.84 -18.12
N GLN A 856 -35.30 7.80 -17.17
CA GLN A 856 -35.11 9.23 -17.46
C GLN A 856 -33.67 9.69 -17.18
N ALA A 857 -33.25 10.76 -17.88
CA ALA A 857 -31.96 11.43 -17.65
C ALA A 857 -32.17 12.96 -17.51
N ALA A 858 -31.41 13.58 -16.62
CA ALA A 858 -31.45 15.03 -16.36
C ALA A 858 -30.65 15.83 -17.41
N PRO A 859 -30.98 17.12 -17.65
CA PRO A 859 -30.42 17.87 -18.78
C PRO A 859 -28.99 18.38 -18.52
N ARG A 860 -28.14 18.31 -19.56
CA ARG A 860 -26.89 19.08 -19.65
C ARG A 860 -27.15 20.46 -20.25
N THR A 861 -26.54 21.49 -19.67
CA THR A 861 -26.60 22.87 -20.18
C THR A 861 -25.73 23.05 -21.42
N THR A 862 -26.17 23.91 -22.34
CA THR A 862 -25.47 24.23 -23.59
C THR A 862 -24.54 25.43 -23.44
N LEU A 863 -23.26 25.28 -23.78
CA LEU A 863 -22.33 26.39 -24.02
C LEU A 863 -22.22 26.71 -25.51
N ALA A 864 -22.00 27.99 -25.84
CA ALA A 864 -22.19 28.53 -27.18
C ALA A 864 -20.97 28.36 -28.11
N LYS A 865 -21.23 28.25 -29.42
CA LYS A 865 -20.21 28.32 -30.48
C LYS A 865 -20.36 29.59 -31.31
N ARG A 866 -19.25 30.28 -31.61
CA ARG A 866 -18.93 31.00 -32.88
C ARG A 866 -17.67 31.86 -32.74
N PRO A 867 -17.01 32.28 -33.85
CA PRO A 867 -17.05 31.78 -35.23
C PRO A 867 -15.65 31.38 -35.74
N ALA A 868 -15.48 31.11 -37.06
CA ALA A 868 -14.20 30.72 -37.67
C ALA A 868 -13.98 31.33 -39.08
N GLY A 869 -12.71 31.38 -39.51
CA GLY A 869 -12.27 31.75 -40.88
C GLY A 869 -10.77 32.07 -40.90
N ARG A 870 -9.99 31.84 -41.97
CA ARG A 870 -10.27 31.32 -43.33
C ARG A 870 -9.02 30.57 -43.89
N LEU A 871 -9.26 29.60 -44.80
CA LEU A 871 -8.51 29.19 -46.03
C LEU A 871 -6.98 29.54 -46.15
N ARG A 872 -6.04 28.72 -46.68
CA ARG A 872 -6.02 27.71 -47.79
C ARG A 872 -4.58 27.09 -47.88
N THR A 873 -4.13 26.07 -48.66
CA THR A 873 -4.67 25.10 -49.66
C THR A 873 -3.75 23.85 -49.77
N GLY A 874 -4.28 22.63 -49.96
CA GLY A 874 -3.59 21.46 -50.58
C GLY A 874 -2.51 20.75 -49.74
N LEU A 875 -2.13 19.48 -49.99
CA LEU A 875 -2.66 18.36 -50.83
C LEU A 875 -2.41 17.05 -50.01
N ALA A 876 -3.30 16.04 -49.94
CA ALA A 876 -3.36 14.82 -50.78
C ALA A 876 -1.99 14.13 -51.03
N LEU A 877 -1.73 12.83 -50.83
CA LEU A 877 -2.45 11.57 -50.46
C LEU A 877 -1.45 10.68 -49.64
N ILE A 878 -1.64 9.44 -49.15
CA ILE A 878 -2.38 8.21 -49.52
C ILE A 878 -2.79 7.46 -48.21
N GLY A 879 -3.72 6.50 -48.26
CA GLY A 879 -4.00 5.57 -47.15
C GLY A 879 -4.32 4.14 -47.60
N LEU A 880 -4.81 3.31 -46.65
CA LEU A 880 -5.05 1.84 -46.74
C LEU A 880 -3.77 0.98 -46.78
N GLY A 881 -3.78 -0.27 -46.29
CA GLY A 881 -4.84 -1.05 -45.62
C GLY A 881 -4.58 -2.57 -45.67
N ILE A 882 -5.57 -3.39 -45.30
CA ILE A 882 -5.56 -4.90 -45.27
C ILE A 882 -4.74 -5.46 -44.08
N LYS A 883 -5.21 -6.35 -43.19
CA LYS A 883 -6.49 -7.09 -43.00
C LYS A 883 -7.02 -7.91 -44.18
N THR A 884 -6.75 -9.22 -44.18
CA THR A 884 -7.73 -10.29 -43.79
C THR A 884 -7.33 -11.65 -44.38
N LEU A 885 -7.34 -12.73 -43.58
CA LEU A 885 -7.62 -14.15 -43.94
C LEU A 885 -7.37 -15.03 -42.68
N VAL A 886 -8.00 -16.19 -42.45
CA VAL A 886 -9.45 -16.48 -42.34
C VAL A 886 -9.62 -17.78 -41.52
N ARG A 887 -10.86 -18.10 -41.11
CA ARG A 887 -11.26 -19.30 -40.36
C ARG A 887 -10.63 -20.62 -40.88
N GLY A 888 -10.24 -21.49 -39.95
CA GLY A 888 -9.77 -22.86 -40.23
C GLY A 888 -10.90 -23.87 -40.42
N ASN A 889 -10.54 -25.16 -40.48
CA ASN A 889 -11.45 -26.29 -40.67
C ASN A 889 -11.03 -27.53 -39.84
N ARG A 890 -12.02 -28.39 -39.57
CA ARG A 890 -11.96 -29.77 -39.02
C ARG A 890 -12.94 -30.61 -39.87
N PRO A 891 -13.00 -31.97 -39.81
CA PRO A 891 -12.29 -32.93 -38.96
C PRO A 891 -11.69 -34.12 -39.77
N GLN A 892 -11.57 -35.30 -39.14
CA GLN A 892 -11.37 -36.66 -39.70
C GLN A 892 -9.94 -37.10 -40.10
N ALA A 893 -9.17 -37.49 -39.08
CA ALA A 893 -8.66 -38.86 -38.94
C ALA A 893 -8.59 -39.20 -37.43
#